data_AF-A0A0F8B4I4-F1
#
_entry.id   AF-A0A0F8B4I4-F1
#
_cell.length_a   1.000
_cell.length_b   1.000
_cell.length_c   1.000
_cell.angle_alpha   90.00
_cell.angle_beta   90.00
_cell.angle_gamma   90.00
#
_symmetry.space_group_name_H-M   'P 1'
#
loop_
_entity.id
_entity.type
_entity.pdbx_description
1 polymer ?
#
loop_
_entity_poly.entity_id
_entity_poly.type
_entity_poly.pdbx_seq_one_letter_code
_entity_poly.pdbx_strand_id
1 'polypeptide(L)'
;MESPNSLPTLTTSPSTAGFSSSSSHETQCSPESPPTWKPGTTVDKPTAAHNQDLEILKTELLFTIPLLMNHPKCYWIWDHRVWALEQTIKRLPAKMARAIWEEELALDSKMLLRDCRNFHAWGYRQKLTERLESSELLGSSMAQAEFSYTTEKINTDLSNFSAWHRRATLIPRILIERAATSEDRKNLFNQELELVHNALNVGPEDQSLWYYHQFLMSNVISSDPNKSFVPSLLSEDANAIVDEVLEFIQDLAEDYTDIKWIYEALLEYIPYKSKIQGRALLSEEKVELAGLIGKLEGNKARILDSIRLAKEKGALLRTGPELEVPGYGCLDHHLEGDTFLHSWEVVAEIISDPICKDMLIDLGLGVRHRNVQVILDILIFLIRPKMSLANDGLYRETRHFTAWVKPRTTEKYYLETIIRDVTGQTSVPIGDVVLSTPDTAIGCETCEELFTPLNPSTYMGLNGVEIVLNSSASHAELRKLETRLNLITNSTRKLGGVYVYANASGVDGDARMMFDGSSMVICNGGVLAQSDQYSLRPVDVITATIDIEEVRSFRANCSRNVQGAEQPDIPRVECDLKLARHADEIYLSDELHKTHSQALRLLDPMEEMHMAEAVYLWQYLSRTNSPGYFLALSGGLDSATVALFVYGMAKVVLKSIQNGETVTLEDLRRVTGEPDFMPTTAQEIMSRVLHTCYMGTEHSSDETRLRARHLAETIGCIHSEIKIDNAVAAHEEIIHQALDFKPKFSVHGGSRAENLAKQNIQARNRMIVAYELAALSTTSRNTKRAGASMLVLSSANVDEALRGYLTKYDCSSADISPLGSVSKNDAKDFLRWVQKTWEMPLVSSFIEATPSAELLPLSAGVQSDESEGEMGLTYAELSIFGIMRNVHRLGPWSCYLRLLSEWKERPGFGPREIAARVLRFYRFYAMNRHKATVLTPSIHLSSYNPDDNRHDLRPFLYVVAWPWQAAKIEAHVKELEEKIAAKKMAE
;
A
#
# COMPACT_ATOMS: atom_id res chain seq x y z
N MET A 1 -60.87 26.80 -27.44
CA MET A 1 -61.57 27.71 -26.50
C MET A 1 -61.41 27.11 -25.13
N GLU A 2 -60.87 27.72 -24.08
CA GLU A 2 -60.21 29.00 -23.80
C GLU A 2 -59.63 28.79 -22.38
N SER A 3 -58.45 29.33 -22.07
CA SER A 3 -57.97 29.51 -20.69
C SER A 3 -58.86 30.54 -19.95
N PRO A 4 -58.77 30.75 -18.61
CA PRO A 4 -57.70 31.62 -18.07
C PRO A 4 -57.26 31.46 -16.58
N ASN A 5 -56.03 31.96 -16.35
CA ASN A 5 -55.40 32.63 -15.18
C ASN A 5 -56.26 32.98 -13.93
N SER A 6 -55.72 32.98 -12.70
CA SER A 6 -54.92 34.11 -12.14
C SER A 6 -54.44 33.89 -10.68
N LEU A 7 -53.33 34.55 -10.33
CA LEU A 7 -52.73 34.76 -8.99
C LEU A 7 -53.45 35.87 -8.18
N PRO A 8 -53.23 35.97 -6.85
CA PRO A 8 -53.38 37.23 -6.11
C PRO A 8 -52.07 37.74 -5.46
N THR A 9 -51.96 39.07 -5.44
CA THR A 9 -50.96 39.96 -4.80
C THR A 9 -51.49 40.60 -3.51
N LEU A 10 -50.61 41.00 -2.58
CA LEU A 10 -50.79 42.04 -1.53
C LEU A 10 -49.40 42.69 -1.28
N THR A 11 -49.07 43.94 -1.69
CA THR A 11 -49.26 45.29 -1.07
C THR A 11 -48.68 45.42 0.37
N THR A 12 -47.91 46.41 0.85
CA THR A 12 -47.65 47.84 0.48
C THR A 12 -46.63 48.50 1.46
N SER A 13 -45.58 49.21 0.94
CA SER A 13 -44.97 50.56 1.31
C SER A 13 -44.69 51.01 2.79
N PRO A 14 -44.10 52.22 3.07
CA PRO A 14 -42.86 52.94 2.62
C PRO A 14 -42.03 53.50 3.84
N SER A 15 -40.79 54.04 3.72
CA SER A 15 -40.49 55.50 3.65
C SER A 15 -38.98 55.81 3.70
N THR A 16 -38.63 56.97 3.14
CA THR A 16 -37.32 57.57 2.76
C THR A 16 -36.53 58.33 3.84
N ALA A 17 -35.20 58.43 3.66
CA ALA A 17 -34.39 59.64 3.94
C ALA A 17 -33.09 59.68 3.07
N GLY A 18 -32.87 60.76 2.30
CA GLY A 18 -31.57 61.16 1.68
C GLY A 18 -30.82 62.15 2.59
N PHE A 19 -29.65 62.75 2.31
CA PHE A 19 -28.88 63.12 1.11
C PHE A 19 -27.43 63.44 1.60
N SER A 20 -26.37 63.38 0.77
CA SER A 20 -25.81 64.59 0.11
C SER A 20 -24.73 64.25 -0.94
N SER A 21 -24.53 65.18 -1.87
CA SER A 21 -23.66 65.12 -3.06
C SER A 21 -22.64 66.28 -3.07
N SER A 22 -21.46 66.12 -3.69
CA SER A 22 -20.62 67.24 -4.15
C SER A 22 -19.81 66.92 -5.43
N SER A 23 -20.21 67.58 -6.52
CA SER A 23 -19.47 68.28 -7.60
C SER A 23 -18.08 67.83 -8.13
N SER A 24 -18.08 67.40 -9.41
CA SER A 24 -17.38 67.92 -10.62
C SER A 24 -15.96 68.53 -10.59
N HIS A 25 -15.11 68.09 -11.53
CA HIS A 25 -14.38 68.96 -12.46
C HIS A 25 -13.91 68.22 -13.74
N GLU A 26 -14.18 68.83 -14.90
CA GLU A 26 -13.72 68.46 -16.25
C GLU A 26 -12.26 68.89 -16.49
N THR A 27 -11.51 68.19 -17.35
CA THR A 27 -10.58 68.84 -18.28
C THR A 27 -10.43 68.03 -19.58
N GLN A 28 -10.65 68.71 -20.70
CA GLN A 28 -10.52 68.24 -22.08
C GLN A 28 -9.06 68.09 -22.52
N CYS A 29 -8.78 67.17 -23.44
CA CYS A 29 -7.82 67.41 -24.52
C CYS A 29 -8.28 66.70 -25.81
N SER A 30 -8.17 67.42 -26.92
CA SER A 30 -8.76 67.14 -28.24
C SER A 30 -7.77 66.41 -29.18
N PRO A 31 -8.00 66.24 -30.51
CA PRO A 31 -7.90 64.92 -31.14
C PRO A 31 -6.82 64.82 -32.25
N GLU A 32 -6.39 63.59 -32.54
CA GLU A 32 -5.87 63.22 -33.86
C GLU A 32 -6.66 62.02 -34.39
N SER A 33 -7.02 62.07 -35.68
CA SER A 33 -7.60 60.98 -36.49
C SER A 33 -6.56 60.60 -37.56
N PRO A 34 -6.62 59.48 -38.36
CA PRO A 34 -7.72 58.54 -38.72
C PRO A 34 -7.26 57.03 -38.61
N PRO A 35 -7.95 55.96 -39.12
CA PRO A 35 -8.91 55.95 -40.22
C PRO A 35 -10.26 55.23 -40.04
N THR A 36 -11.15 55.79 -40.85
CA THR A 36 -12.49 55.39 -41.21
C THR A 36 -12.64 53.91 -41.57
N TRP A 37 -13.52 53.22 -40.82
CA TRP A 37 -14.16 51.98 -41.26
C TRP A 37 -15.63 52.28 -41.60
N LYS A 38 -16.07 51.92 -42.80
CA LYS A 38 -17.46 52.02 -43.25
C LYS A 38 -18.26 50.84 -42.67
N PRO A 39 -19.37 51.05 -41.95
CA PRO A 39 -20.29 49.95 -41.68
C PRO A 39 -21.23 49.80 -42.88
N GLY A 40 -20.95 48.79 -43.69
CA GLY A 40 -21.91 48.23 -44.63
C GLY A 40 -22.18 46.79 -44.25
N THR A 41 -23.15 46.53 -43.37
CA THR A 41 -24.03 45.35 -43.45
C THR A 41 -25.20 45.46 -42.46
N THR A 42 -26.32 44.98 -42.96
CA THR A 42 -27.68 44.98 -42.43
C THR A 42 -27.82 44.30 -41.07
N VAL A 43 -28.72 44.82 -40.21
CA VAL A 43 -29.25 44.07 -39.07
C VAL A 43 -30.08 42.91 -39.63
N ASP A 44 -29.53 41.70 -39.60
CA ASP A 44 -30.21 40.51 -40.11
C ASP A 44 -31.51 40.25 -39.34
N LYS A 45 -32.64 40.45 -40.02
CA LYS A 45 -33.94 39.95 -39.55
C LYS A 45 -33.92 38.41 -39.67
N PRO A 46 -34.44 37.65 -38.67
CA PRO A 46 -34.49 36.19 -38.74
C PRO A 46 -35.20 35.72 -40.01
N THR A 47 -34.58 34.83 -40.78
CA THR A 47 -35.18 34.20 -41.96
C THR A 47 -35.96 32.94 -41.53
N ALA A 48 -36.86 32.43 -42.38
CA ALA A 48 -37.54 31.17 -42.11
C ALA A 48 -36.56 30.00 -41.91
N ALA A 49 -35.42 30.02 -42.61
CA ALA A 49 -34.34 29.04 -42.43
C ALA A 49 -33.66 29.16 -41.06
N HIS A 50 -33.40 30.39 -40.57
CA HIS A 50 -32.85 30.59 -39.22
C HIS A 50 -33.78 30.06 -38.12
N ASN A 51 -35.10 30.22 -38.29
CA ASN A 51 -36.07 29.69 -37.33
C ASN A 51 -36.12 28.16 -37.34
N GLN A 52 -35.97 27.53 -38.51
CA GLN A 52 -35.88 26.07 -38.63
C GLN A 52 -34.60 25.53 -37.99
N ASP A 53 -33.44 26.15 -38.29
CA ASP A 53 -32.16 25.76 -37.70
C ASP A 53 -32.16 25.97 -36.16
N LEU A 54 -32.82 27.03 -35.67
CA LEU A 54 -33.00 27.27 -34.24
C LEU A 54 -33.76 26.12 -33.54
N GLU A 55 -34.89 25.71 -34.09
CA GLU A 55 -35.71 24.63 -33.52
C GLU A 55 -34.96 23.30 -33.49
N ILE A 56 -34.22 22.97 -34.57
CA ILE A 56 -33.42 21.74 -34.64
C ILE A 56 -32.32 21.75 -33.59
N LEU A 57 -31.55 22.85 -33.49
CA LEU A 57 -30.44 22.95 -32.54
C LEU A 57 -30.93 22.96 -31.08
N LYS A 58 -32.06 23.61 -30.78
CA LYS A 58 -32.68 23.55 -29.46
C LYS A 58 -33.17 22.13 -29.14
N THR A 59 -33.76 21.43 -30.09
CA THR A 59 -34.19 20.03 -29.91
C THR A 59 -33.02 19.12 -29.61
N GLU A 60 -31.89 19.29 -30.30
CA GLU A 60 -30.67 18.51 -30.09
C GLU A 60 -30.06 18.73 -28.69
N LEU A 61 -30.01 19.99 -28.24
CA LEU A 61 -29.55 20.33 -26.90
C LEU A 61 -30.52 19.83 -25.83
N LEU A 62 -31.84 19.88 -26.05
CA LEU A 62 -32.83 19.33 -25.12
C LEU A 62 -32.75 17.80 -25.03
N PHE A 63 -32.53 17.11 -26.15
CA PHE A 63 -32.40 15.65 -26.22
C PHE A 63 -31.27 15.13 -25.31
N THR A 64 -30.16 15.86 -25.21
CA THR A 64 -29.02 15.44 -24.39
C THR A 64 -29.18 15.75 -22.90
N ILE A 65 -30.18 16.52 -22.46
CA ILE A 65 -30.35 16.86 -21.03
C ILE A 65 -30.61 15.62 -20.16
N PRO A 66 -31.55 14.69 -20.48
CA PRO A 66 -31.75 13.49 -19.68
C PRO A 66 -30.49 12.60 -19.62
N LEU A 67 -29.72 12.53 -20.71
CA LEU A 67 -28.46 11.79 -20.76
C LEU A 67 -27.43 12.42 -19.84
N LEU A 68 -27.30 13.75 -19.87
CA LEU A 68 -26.42 14.52 -19.00
C LEU A 68 -26.79 14.36 -17.52
N MET A 69 -28.10 14.30 -17.20
CA MET A 69 -28.59 14.08 -15.83
C MET A 69 -28.25 12.68 -15.28
N ASN A 70 -28.24 11.65 -16.14
CA ASN A 70 -27.97 10.27 -15.76
C ASN A 70 -26.46 9.94 -15.80
N HIS A 71 -25.71 10.57 -16.70
CA HIS A 71 -24.30 10.30 -16.95
C HIS A 71 -23.46 11.59 -16.99
N PRO A 72 -23.44 12.40 -15.91
CA PRO A 72 -22.81 13.73 -15.89
C PRO A 72 -21.29 13.72 -16.08
N LYS A 73 -20.64 12.54 -15.95
CA LYS A 73 -19.20 12.35 -16.14
C LYS A 73 -18.83 11.77 -17.52
N CYS A 74 -19.80 11.63 -18.43
CA CYS A 74 -19.54 11.13 -19.78
C CYS A 74 -19.09 12.27 -20.70
N TYR A 75 -17.79 12.37 -21.00
CA TYR A 75 -17.22 13.43 -21.83
C TYR A 75 -17.85 13.55 -23.23
N TRP A 76 -18.27 12.44 -23.84
CA TRP A 76 -18.94 12.44 -25.15
C TRP A 76 -20.21 13.30 -25.18
N ILE A 77 -20.94 13.37 -24.07
CA ILE A 77 -22.16 14.18 -23.99
C ILE A 77 -21.78 15.67 -24.03
N TRP A 78 -20.78 16.06 -23.24
CA TRP A 78 -20.27 17.43 -23.20
C TRP A 78 -19.70 17.87 -24.55
N ASP A 79 -18.90 17.03 -25.21
CA ASP A 79 -18.33 17.34 -26.52
C ASP A 79 -19.40 17.46 -27.62
N HIS A 80 -20.42 16.59 -27.60
CA HIS A 80 -21.55 16.70 -28.54
C HIS A 80 -22.32 18.01 -28.33
N ARG A 81 -22.54 18.42 -27.08
CA ARG A 81 -23.18 19.70 -26.79
C ARG A 81 -22.35 20.90 -27.25
N VAL A 82 -21.02 20.88 -27.05
CA VAL A 82 -20.12 21.91 -27.65
C VAL A 82 -20.30 21.95 -29.17
N TRP A 83 -20.30 20.78 -29.83
CA TRP A 83 -20.48 20.72 -31.28
C TRP A 83 -21.80 21.35 -31.73
N ALA A 84 -22.90 21.05 -31.05
CA ALA A 84 -24.22 21.63 -31.34
C ALA A 84 -24.23 23.15 -31.14
N LEU A 85 -23.59 23.65 -30.08
CA LEU A 85 -23.45 25.09 -29.82
C LEU A 85 -22.60 25.79 -30.88
N GLU A 86 -21.53 25.18 -31.36
CA GLU A 86 -20.72 25.72 -32.46
C GLU A 86 -21.53 25.82 -33.76
N GLN A 87 -22.53 24.96 -33.98
CA GLN A 87 -23.45 25.11 -35.12
C GLN A 87 -24.35 26.34 -34.99
N THR A 88 -24.70 26.76 -33.75
CA THR A 88 -25.52 27.97 -33.55
C THR A 88 -24.80 29.22 -34.06
N ILE A 89 -23.49 29.33 -33.84
CA ILE A 89 -22.66 30.45 -34.32
C ILE A 89 -22.63 30.47 -35.86
N LYS A 90 -22.54 29.29 -36.49
CA LYS A 90 -22.44 29.16 -37.95
C LYS A 90 -23.75 29.41 -38.68
N ARG A 91 -24.90 29.20 -38.03
CA ARG A 91 -26.21 29.07 -38.68
C ARG A 91 -27.22 30.12 -38.24
N LEU A 92 -27.03 30.75 -37.09
CA LEU A 92 -27.98 31.71 -36.53
C LEU A 92 -27.36 33.10 -36.47
N PRO A 93 -28.17 34.17 -36.55
CA PRO A 93 -27.72 35.52 -36.25
C PRO A 93 -27.07 35.59 -34.86
N ALA A 94 -25.98 36.36 -34.73
CA ALA A 94 -25.14 36.40 -33.52
C ALA A 94 -25.92 36.58 -32.21
N LYS A 95 -26.97 37.42 -32.20
CA LYS A 95 -27.83 37.64 -31.02
C LYS A 95 -28.64 36.39 -30.62
N MET A 96 -29.11 35.62 -31.60
CA MET A 96 -29.86 34.38 -31.36
C MET A 96 -28.92 33.27 -30.89
N ALA A 97 -27.74 33.14 -31.51
CA ALA A 97 -26.71 32.21 -31.07
C ALA A 97 -26.33 32.52 -29.61
N ARG A 98 -26.00 33.78 -29.30
CA ARG A 98 -25.61 34.22 -27.95
C ARG A 98 -26.62 33.81 -26.87
N ALA A 99 -27.92 34.00 -27.12
CA ALA A 99 -28.96 33.63 -26.16
C ALA A 99 -28.94 32.12 -25.80
N ILE A 100 -28.63 31.25 -26.77
CA ILE A 100 -28.51 29.80 -26.54
C ILE A 100 -27.27 29.49 -25.68
N TRP A 101 -26.15 30.15 -25.94
CA TRP A 101 -24.93 29.96 -25.13
C TRP A 101 -25.12 30.48 -23.69
N GLU A 102 -25.89 31.55 -23.48
CA GLU A 102 -26.24 32.06 -22.14
C GLU A 102 -27.20 31.10 -21.40
N GLU A 103 -28.20 30.54 -22.09
CA GLU A 103 -29.06 29.47 -21.56
C GLU A 103 -28.21 28.24 -21.15
N GLU A 104 -27.21 27.89 -21.96
CA GLU A 104 -26.31 26.77 -21.69
C GLU A 104 -25.41 27.00 -20.47
N LEU A 105 -24.85 28.21 -20.32
CA LEU A 105 -24.05 28.55 -19.14
C LEU A 105 -24.88 28.44 -17.84
N ALA A 106 -26.18 28.76 -17.90
CA ALA A 106 -27.09 28.57 -16.78
C ALA A 106 -27.36 27.08 -16.48
N LEU A 107 -27.41 26.22 -17.52
CA LEU A 107 -27.49 24.77 -17.33
C LEU A 107 -26.22 24.25 -16.65
N ASP A 108 -25.04 24.63 -17.15
CA ASP A 108 -23.76 24.27 -16.56
C ASP A 108 -23.68 24.67 -15.07
N SER A 109 -24.11 25.88 -14.71
CA SER A 109 -24.19 26.28 -13.31
C SER A 109 -25.10 25.39 -12.45
N LYS A 110 -26.19 24.86 -13.00
CA LYS A 110 -27.05 23.88 -12.31
C LYS A 110 -26.37 22.52 -12.20
N MET A 111 -25.57 22.13 -13.19
CA MET A 111 -24.77 20.91 -13.13
C MET A 111 -23.74 20.97 -12.01
N LEU A 112 -23.03 22.10 -11.92
CA LEU A 112 -22.05 22.37 -10.87
C LEU A 112 -22.69 22.59 -9.49
N LEU A 113 -23.97 22.95 -9.41
CA LEU A 113 -24.71 22.92 -8.14
C LEU A 113 -24.95 21.49 -7.65
N ARG A 114 -25.17 20.54 -8.57
CA ARG A 114 -25.42 19.13 -8.25
C ARG A 114 -24.14 18.35 -7.96
N ASP A 115 -23.06 18.63 -8.69
CA ASP A 115 -21.73 18.05 -8.49
C ASP A 115 -20.69 19.16 -8.71
N CYS A 116 -20.37 19.86 -7.62
CA CYS A 116 -19.46 21.01 -7.60
C CYS A 116 -18.03 20.66 -8.02
N ARG A 117 -17.64 19.38 -7.94
CA ARG A 117 -16.31 18.88 -8.27
C ARG A 117 -16.24 18.20 -9.64
N ASN A 118 -17.29 18.30 -10.46
CA ASN A 118 -17.31 17.70 -11.79
C ASN A 118 -16.33 18.42 -12.74
N PHE A 119 -15.17 17.81 -12.94
CA PHE A 119 -14.12 18.33 -13.82
C PHE A 119 -14.59 18.57 -15.26
N HIS A 120 -15.48 17.71 -15.80
CA HIS A 120 -16.00 17.90 -17.15
C HIS A 120 -16.90 19.13 -17.26
N ALA A 121 -17.72 19.41 -16.24
CA ALA A 121 -18.54 20.60 -16.18
C ALA A 121 -17.67 21.86 -16.06
N TRP A 122 -16.63 21.86 -15.21
CA TRP A 122 -15.69 22.98 -15.14
C TRP A 122 -14.95 23.25 -16.46
N GLY A 123 -14.48 22.19 -17.14
CA GLY A 123 -13.88 22.32 -18.47
C GLY A 123 -14.87 22.81 -19.53
N TYR A 124 -16.13 22.40 -19.42
CA TYR A 124 -17.22 22.86 -20.29
C TYR A 124 -17.52 24.35 -20.07
N ARG A 125 -17.65 24.78 -18.81
CA ARG A 125 -17.83 26.17 -18.39
C ARG A 125 -16.76 27.09 -18.96
N GLN A 126 -15.50 26.67 -18.92
CA GLN A 126 -14.40 27.41 -19.50
C GLN A 126 -14.62 27.65 -21.01
N LYS A 127 -14.97 26.61 -21.78
CA LYS A 127 -15.27 26.75 -23.21
C LYS A 127 -16.46 27.68 -23.47
N LEU A 128 -17.52 27.59 -22.66
CA LEU A 128 -18.70 28.46 -22.78
C LEU A 128 -18.32 29.92 -22.58
N THR A 129 -17.58 30.23 -21.52
CA THR A 129 -17.17 31.60 -21.19
C THR A 129 -16.23 32.17 -22.24
N GLU A 130 -15.21 31.43 -22.68
CA GLU A 130 -14.31 31.84 -23.77
C GLU A 130 -15.06 32.17 -25.07
N ARG A 131 -16.09 31.39 -25.40
CA ARG A 131 -16.91 31.64 -26.59
C ARG A 131 -17.88 32.81 -26.41
N LEU A 132 -18.50 32.95 -25.24
CA LEU A 132 -19.38 34.08 -24.93
C LEU A 132 -18.66 35.44 -24.92
N GLU A 133 -17.34 35.43 -24.71
CA GLU A 133 -16.45 36.60 -24.82
C GLU A 133 -16.06 36.94 -26.28
N SER A 134 -16.26 36.01 -27.22
CA SER A 134 -15.83 36.17 -28.61
C SER A 134 -16.61 37.25 -29.37
N SER A 135 -15.97 37.80 -30.41
CA SER A 135 -16.58 38.80 -31.29
C SER A 135 -17.79 38.25 -32.05
N GLU A 136 -17.77 36.96 -32.36
CA GLU A 136 -18.81 36.21 -33.06
C GLU A 136 -20.12 36.14 -32.27
N LEU A 137 -20.02 36.18 -30.93
CA LEU A 137 -21.16 36.24 -30.01
C LEU A 137 -21.36 37.63 -29.40
N LEU A 138 -20.75 38.68 -29.98
CA LEU A 138 -20.85 40.07 -29.50
C LEU A 138 -20.49 40.20 -28.01
N GLY A 139 -19.47 39.45 -27.59
CA GLY A 139 -19.06 39.30 -26.20
C GLY A 139 -18.23 40.44 -25.61
N SER A 140 -18.25 40.49 -24.29
CA SER A 140 -17.33 41.27 -23.46
C SER A 140 -16.72 40.33 -22.40
N SER A 141 -15.60 40.72 -21.80
CA SER A 141 -14.93 39.91 -20.77
C SER A 141 -15.91 39.49 -19.66
N MET A 142 -15.82 38.21 -19.29
CA MET A 142 -16.53 37.56 -18.21
C MET A 142 -15.58 37.20 -17.05
N ALA A 143 -14.30 37.58 -17.13
CA ALA A 143 -13.28 37.20 -16.15
C ALA A 143 -13.70 37.57 -14.71
N GLN A 144 -14.26 38.76 -14.51
CA GLN A 144 -14.74 39.20 -13.20
C GLN A 144 -15.91 38.35 -12.66
N ALA A 145 -16.86 38.01 -13.53
CA ALA A 145 -18.01 37.20 -13.15
C ALA A 145 -17.59 35.77 -12.79
N GLU A 146 -16.65 35.20 -13.55
CA GLU A 146 -16.10 33.87 -13.27
C GLU A 146 -15.28 33.86 -11.98
N PHE A 147 -14.53 34.92 -11.67
CA PHE A 147 -13.82 35.00 -10.40
C PHE A 147 -14.77 35.06 -9.22
N SER A 148 -15.84 35.86 -9.29
CA SER A 148 -16.90 35.86 -8.28
C SER A 148 -17.57 34.48 -8.15
N TYR A 149 -17.76 33.77 -9.26
CA TYR A 149 -18.31 32.42 -9.26
C TYR A 149 -17.39 31.41 -8.56
N THR A 150 -16.07 31.48 -8.77
CA THR A 150 -15.12 30.63 -8.02
C THR A 150 -15.18 30.89 -6.52
N THR A 151 -15.34 32.15 -6.09
CA THR A 151 -15.52 32.49 -4.66
C THR A 151 -16.76 31.80 -4.08
N GLU A 152 -17.90 31.85 -4.80
CA GLU A 152 -19.13 31.18 -4.36
C GLU A 152 -18.91 29.67 -4.18
N LYS A 153 -18.20 29.03 -5.12
CA LYS A 153 -17.95 27.59 -5.08
C LYS A 153 -16.97 27.16 -4.00
N ILE A 154 -15.92 27.94 -3.77
CA ILE A 154 -14.97 27.70 -2.67
C ILE A 154 -15.69 27.84 -1.31
N ASN A 155 -16.50 28.88 -1.13
CA ASN A 155 -17.26 29.07 0.11
C ASN A 155 -18.31 27.98 0.35
N THR A 156 -18.76 27.31 -0.71
CA THR A 156 -19.69 26.17 -0.60
C THR A 156 -18.96 24.87 -0.25
N ASP A 157 -17.77 24.67 -0.81
CA ASP A 157 -16.96 23.46 -0.68
C ASP A 157 -15.48 23.81 -0.80
N LEU A 158 -14.79 23.87 0.34
CA LEU A 158 -13.36 24.19 0.41
C LEU A 158 -12.49 23.14 -0.29
N SER A 159 -13.00 21.91 -0.47
CA SER A 159 -12.33 20.81 -1.17
C SER A 159 -12.50 20.86 -2.69
N ASN A 160 -13.04 21.96 -3.24
CA ASN A 160 -13.30 22.10 -4.66
C ASN A 160 -12.06 22.51 -5.45
N PHE A 161 -11.21 21.52 -5.76
CA PHE A 161 -9.98 21.70 -6.56
C PHE A 161 -10.19 22.50 -7.86
N SER A 162 -11.29 22.24 -8.58
CA SER A 162 -11.53 22.91 -9.87
C SER A 162 -11.82 24.40 -9.71
N ALA A 163 -12.50 24.79 -8.62
CA ALA A 163 -12.74 26.19 -8.29
C ALA A 163 -11.44 26.91 -7.94
N TRP A 164 -10.60 26.33 -7.09
CA TRP A 164 -9.27 26.87 -6.73
C TRP A 164 -8.36 27.01 -7.96
N HIS A 165 -8.29 25.98 -8.80
CA HIS A 165 -7.50 26.02 -10.02
C HIS A 165 -8.00 27.11 -10.98
N ARG A 166 -9.32 27.17 -11.24
CA ARG A 166 -9.90 28.20 -12.11
C ARG A 166 -9.62 29.60 -11.56
N ARG A 167 -9.73 29.79 -10.24
CA ARG A 167 -9.43 31.04 -9.56
C ARG A 167 -7.99 31.49 -9.81
N ALA A 168 -7.01 30.60 -9.63
CA ALA A 168 -5.59 30.88 -9.89
C ALA A 168 -5.34 31.34 -11.34
N THR A 169 -6.02 30.72 -12.32
CA THR A 169 -5.89 31.12 -13.74
C THR A 169 -6.53 32.47 -14.07
N LEU A 170 -7.54 32.90 -13.32
CA LEU A 170 -8.27 34.16 -13.56
C LEU A 170 -7.56 35.39 -12.98
N ILE A 171 -6.82 35.23 -11.88
CA ILE A 171 -6.16 36.34 -11.17
C ILE A 171 -5.26 37.19 -12.09
N PRO A 172 -4.30 36.62 -12.86
CA PRO A 172 -3.46 37.42 -13.74
C PRO A 172 -4.25 38.21 -14.77
N ARG A 173 -5.28 37.59 -15.36
CA ARG A 173 -6.14 38.20 -16.37
C ARG A 173 -6.93 39.37 -15.81
N ILE A 174 -7.53 39.23 -14.62
CA ILE A 174 -8.29 40.30 -13.97
C ILE A 174 -7.42 41.49 -13.61
N LEU A 175 -6.21 41.24 -13.11
CA LEU A 175 -5.27 42.31 -12.79
C LEU A 175 -4.87 43.12 -14.03
N ILE A 176 -4.72 42.46 -15.18
CA ILE A 176 -4.46 43.13 -16.46
C ILE A 176 -5.68 43.94 -16.92
N GLU A 177 -6.87 43.34 -16.91
CA GLU A 177 -8.11 43.99 -17.37
C GLU A 177 -8.50 45.20 -16.51
N ARG A 178 -8.18 45.18 -15.21
CA ARG A 178 -8.40 46.31 -14.29
C ARG A 178 -7.33 47.40 -14.37
N ALA A 179 -6.26 47.20 -15.14
CA ALA A 179 -5.05 48.03 -15.08
C ALA A 179 -4.53 48.19 -13.63
N ALA A 180 -4.51 47.09 -12.87
CA ALA A 180 -4.24 47.08 -11.44
C ALA A 180 -2.84 47.63 -11.11
N THR A 181 -2.79 48.56 -10.16
CA THR A 181 -1.55 49.14 -9.63
C THR A 181 -0.78 48.10 -8.80
N SER A 182 0.47 48.38 -8.46
CA SER A 182 1.26 47.51 -7.55
C SER A 182 0.58 47.34 -6.20
N GLU A 183 -0.10 48.38 -5.71
CA GLU A 183 -0.86 48.35 -4.46
C GLU A 183 -2.10 47.44 -4.58
N ASP A 184 -2.84 47.53 -5.68
CA ASP A 184 -3.99 46.64 -5.93
C ASP A 184 -3.58 45.16 -6.00
N ARG A 185 -2.40 44.89 -6.59
CA ARG A 185 -1.83 43.54 -6.70
C ARG A 185 -1.43 42.98 -5.34
N LYS A 186 -0.78 43.78 -4.50
CA LYS A 186 -0.40 43.41 -3.13
C LYS A 186 -1.62 43.14 -2.26
N ASN A 187 -2.64 44.00 -2.33
CA ASN A 187 -3.87 43.83 -1.57
C ASN A 187 -4.63 42.56 -1.98
N LEU A 188 -4.71 42.25 -3.27
CA LEU A 188 -5.33 41.00 -3.72
C LEU A 188 -4.53 39.78 -3.25
N PHE A 189 -3.19 39.80 -3.35
CA PHE A 189 -2.36 38.70 -2.87
C PHE A 189 -2.62 38.39 -1.39
N ASN A 190 -2.61 39.42 -0.54
CA ASN A 190 -2.85 39.25 0.90
C ASN A 190 -4.24 38.67 1.19
N GLN A 191 -5.28 39.13 0.49
CA GLN A 191 -6.64 38.59 0.64
C GLN A 191 -6.73 37.12 0.24
N GLU A 192 -6.03 36.72 -0.83
CA GLU A 192 -6.01 35.32 -1.27
C GLU A 192 -5.20 34.43 -0.34
N LEU A 193 -4.11 34.94 0.23
CA LEU A 193 -3.30 34.23 1.22
C LEU A 193 -4.10 33.99 2.51
N GLU A 194 -4.77 35.03 3.02
CA GLU A 194 -5.67 34.93 4.17
C GLU A 194 -6.81 33.95 3.91
N LEU A 195 -7.39 33.96 2.70
CA LEU A 195 -8.45 33.02 2.32
C LEU A 195 -7.98 31.56 2.39
N VAL A 196 -6.79 31.25 1.85
CA VAL A 196 -6.29 29.87 1.86
C VAL A 196 -5.78 29.45 3.24
N HIS A 197 -5.19 30.35 4.03
CA HIS A 197 -4.81 30.07 5.41
C HIS A 197 -6.02 29.75 6.29
N ASN A 198 -7.10 30.52 6.17
CA ASN A 198 -8.36 30.22 6.84
C ASN A 198 -8.94 28.85 6.45
N ALA A 199 -8.78 28.46 5.18
CA ALA A 199 -9.19 27.13 4.73
C ALA A 199 -8.28 26.02 5.28
N LEU A 200 -6.96 26.23 5.29
CA LEU A 200 -5.98 25.28 5.83
C LEU A 200 -6.12 25.09 7.34
N ASN A 201 -6.62 26.08 8.08
CA ASN A 201 -6.93 25.92 9.51
C ASN A 201 -8.03 24.88 9.79
N VAL A 202 -8.90 24.60 8.82
CA VAL A 202 -10.06 23.70 9.00
C VAL A 202 -10.00 22.43 8.15
N GLY A 203 -9.15 22.39 7.13
CA GLY A 203 -8.94 21.20 6.29
C GLY A 203 -7.51 21.05 5.77
N PRO A 204 -6.48 21.04 6.63
CA PRO A 204 -5.08 20.94 6.20
C PRO A 204 -4.73 19.62 5.51
N GLU A 205 -5.58 18.60 5.57
CA GLU A 205 -5.42 17.36 4.81
C GLU A 205 -5.74 17.51 3.31
N ASP A 206 -6.44 18.59 2.94
CA ASP A 206 -6.90 18.80 1.57
C ASP A 206 -5.77 19.33 0.67
N GLN A 207 -5.31 18.46 -0.22
CA GLN A 207 -4.28 18.75 -1.21
C GLN A 207 -4.56 19.99 -2.07
N SER A 208 -5.83 20.30 -2.37
CA SER A 208 -6.18 21.41 -3.24
C SER A 208 -5.84 22.78 -2.64
N LEU A 209 -5.94 22.89 -1.31
CA LEU A 209 -5.57 24.09 -0.57
C LEU A 209 -4.07 24.33 -0.63
N TRP A 210 -3.26 23.28 -0.46
CA TRP A 210 -1.81 23.37 -0.55
C TRP A 210 -1.32 23.73 -1.95
N TYR A 211 -1.94 23.21 -3.00
CA TYR A 211 -1.62 23.63 -4.36
C TYR A 211 -1.98 25.09 -4.65
N TYR A 212 -3.09 25.59 -4.10
CA TYR A 212 -3.42 27.01 -4.21
C TYR A 212 -2.45 27.88 -3.40
N HIS A 213 -2.08 27.44 -2.20
CA HIS A 213 -1.06 28.08 -1.37
C HIS A 213 0.29 28.15 -2.10
N GLN A 214 0.75 27.05 -2.69
CA GLN A 214 1.98 27.00 -3.50
C GLN A 214 1.89 27.91 -4.72
N PHE A 215 0.72 27.99 -5.39
CA PHE A 215 0.51 28.95 -6.47
C PHE A 215 0.76 30.38 -5.99
N LEU A 216 0.16 30.80 -4.86
CA LEU A 216 0.40 32.12 -4.29
C LEU A 216 1.89 32.32 -3.97
N MET A 217 2.47 31.38 -3.22
CA MET A 217 3.88 31.47 -2.83
C MET A 217 4.82 31.52 -4.02
N SER A 218 4.55 30.82 -5.12
CA SER A 218 5.36 30.92 -6.35
C SER A 218 5.49 32.34 -6.90
N ASN A 219 4.54 33.23 -6.62
CA ASN A 219 4.56 34.64 -7.04
C ASN A 219 5.42 35.53 -6.13
N VAL A 220 5.78 35.06 -4.94
CA VAL A 220 6.75 35.70 -4.02
C VAL A 220 8.12 35.01 -4.12
N ILE A 221 8.11 33.72 -4.49
CA ILE A 221 9.29 32.85 -4.54
C ILE A 221 10.05 32.95 -5.89
N SER A 222 9.37 33.35 -6.97
CA SER A 222 9.96 33.42 -8.31
C SER A 222 11.09 34.44 -8.42
N SER A 223 12.23 34.03 -9.01
CA SER A 223 13.32 34.94 -9.37
C SER A 223 13.07 35.74 -10.66
N ASP A 224 11.99 35.44 -11.39
CA ASP A 224 11.61 36.11 -12.64
C ASP A 224 10.40 37.03 -12.40
N PRO A 225 10.58 38.36 -12.46
CA PRO A 225 9.50 39.33 -12.31
C PRO A 225 8.39 39.18 -13.34
N ASN A 226 8.68 38.61 -14.51
CA ASN A 226 7.69 38.43 -15.57
C ASN A 226 6.73 37.26 -15.31
N LYS A 227 7.04 36.41 -14.32
CA LYS A 227 6.22 35.25 -13.93
C LYS A 227 5.34 35.52 -12.71
N SER A 228 5.57 36.62 -12.00
CA SER A 228 4.76 36.99 -10.83
C SER A 228 3.65 37.95 -11.21
N PHE A 229 2.42 37.70 -10.73
CA PHE A 229 1.35 38.70 -10.83
C PHE A 229 1.50 39.83 -9.80
N VAL A 230 2.46 39.73 -8.89
CA VAL A 230 2.76 40.74 -7.86
C VAL A 230 4.28 41.00 -7.78
N PRO A 231 4.88 41.61 -8.82
CA PRO A 231 6.34 41.77 -8.90
C PRO A 231 6.94 42.67 -7.81
N SER A 232 6.15 43.56 -7.20
CA SER A 232 6.60 44.46 -6.13
C SER A 232 7.02 43.71 -4.87
N LEU A 233 6.47 42.52 -4.64
CA LEU A 233 6.77 41.69 -3.46
C LEU A 233 8.06 40.87 -3.62
N LEU A 234 8.74 40.91 -4.76
CA LEU A 234 9.99 40.17 -5.00
C LEU A 234 11.24 40.82 -4.36
N SER A 235 11.05 41.82 -3.49
CA SER A 235 12.11 42.62 -2.86
C SER A 235 12.13 42.43 -1.34
N GLU A 236 12.50 43.42 -0.52
CA GLU A 236 12.61 43.27 0.95
C GLU A 236 11.30 42.77 1.60
N ASP A 237 10.16 43.05 0.99
CA ASP A 237 8.83 42.56 1.39
C ASP A 237 8.68 41.01 1.31
N ALA A 238 9.47 40.31 0.48
CA ALA A 238 9.40 38.86 0.33
C ALA A 238 9.76 38.12 1.62
N ASN A 239 10.74 38.65 2.36
CA ASN A 239 11.20 38.06 3.61
C ASN A 239 10.09 38.07 4.66
N ALA A 240 9.41 39.21 4.81
CA ALA A 240 8.34 39.36 5.80
C ALA A 240 7.17 38.39 5.54
N ILE A 241 6.79 38.21 4.26
CA ILE A 241 5.72 37.29 3.87
C ILE A 241 6.13 35.84 4.11
N VAL A 242 7.36 35.46 3.77
CA VAL A 242 7.85 34.10 4.00
C VAL A 242 7.96 33.81 5.50
N ASP A 243 8.33 34.79 6.32
CA ASP A 243 8.34 34.65 7.78
C ASP A 243 6.93 34.43 8.33
N GLU A 244 5.95 35.23 7.91
CA GLU A 244 4.54 35.08 8.31
C GLU A 244 3.96 33.71 7.89
N VAL A 245 4.29 33.26 6.67
CA VAL A 245 3.85 31.96 6.15
C VAL A 245 4.51 30.81 6.90
N LEU A 246 5.80 30.91 7.23
CA LEU A 246 6.50 29.89 8.01
C LEU A 246 5.93 29.80 9.42
N GLU A 247 5.66 30.92 10.08
CA GLU A 247 5.03 30.97 11.41
C GLU A 247 3.65 30.28 11.36
N PHE A 248 2.82 30.62 10.37
CA PHE A 248 1.52 29.97 10.17
C PHE A 248 1.61 28.46 9.95
N ILE A 249 2.56 27.99 9.12
CA ILE A 249 2.71 26.54 8.85
C ILE A 249 3.31 25.82 10.05
N GLN A 250 4.18 26.48 10.82
CA GLN A 250 4.70 25.94 12.07
C GLN A 250 3.59 25.79 13.11
N ASP A 251 2.71 26.78 13.27
CA ASP A 251 1.52 26.69 14.12
C ASP A 251 0.62 25.51 13.68
N LEU A 252 0.38 25.37 12.37
CA LEU A 252 -0.33 24.21 11.84
C LEU A 252 0.38 22.88 12.18
N ALA A 253 1.72 22.85 12.19
CA ALA A 253 2.48 21.64 12.52
C ALA A 253 2.36 21.25 14.01
N GLU A 254 2.08 22.21 14.90
CA GLU A 254 1.80 21.94 16.31
C GLU A 254 0.43 21.27 16.49
N ASP A 255 -0.58 21.77 15.79
CA ASP A 255 -1.95 21.25 15.85
C ASP A 255 -2.15 19.96 15.03
N TYR A 256 -1.39 19.80 13.94
CA TYR A 256 -1.56 18.73 12.94
C TYR A 256 -0.26 17.99 12.64
N THR A 257 0.17 17.15 13.60
CA THR A 257 1.45 16.43 13.55
C THR A 257 1.55 15.29 12.50
N ASP A 258 0.46 14.90 11.84
CA ASP A 258 0.42 13.75 10.91
C ASP A 258 0.13 14.14 9.44
N ILE A 259 0.13 15.44 9.12
CA ILE A 259 -0.21 15.90 7.77
C ILE A 259 1.05 16.15 6.95
N LYS A 260 1.32 15.26 5.99
CA LYS A 260 2.49 15.30 5.10
C LYS A 260 2.70 16.67 4.44
N TRP A 261 1.61 17.31 3.98
CA TRP A 261 1.68 18.58 3.24
C TRP A 261 2.25 19.74 4.06
N ILE A 262 2.03 19.75 5.38
CA ILE A 262 2.61 20.74 6.28
C ILE A 262 4.13 20.60 6.28
N TYR A 263 4.63 19.37 6.41
CA TYR A 263 6.05 19.08 6.40
C TYR A 263 6.71 19.37 5.06
N GLU A 264 6.06 19.02 3.95
CA GLU A 264 6.55 19.38 2.61
C GLU A 264 6.64 20.90 2.42
N ALA A 265 5.65 21.65 2.90
CA ALA A 265 5.67 23.11 2.83
C ALA A 265 6.80 23.72 3.67
N LEU A 266 7.05 23.20 4.89
CA LEU A 266 8.20 23.62 5.71
C LEU A 266 9.53 23.31 5.04
N LEU A 267 9.67 22.12 4.46
CA LEU A 267 10.87 21.70 3.72
C LEU A 267 11.12 22.56 2.48
N GLU A 268 10.07 23.09 1.86
CA GLU A 268 10.19 24.00 0.71
C GLU A 268 10.56 25.43 1.14
N TYR A 269 9.88 25.97 2.15
CA TYR A 269 9.97 27.40 2.48
C TYR A 269 11.14 27.76 3.41
N ILE A 270 11.59 26.88 4.30
CA ILE A 270 12.75 27.14 5.18
C ILE A 270 14.05 27.36 4.36
N PRO A 271 14.42 26.51 3.38
CA PRO A 271 15.57 26.77 2.52
C PRO A 271 15.39 28.03 1.67
N TYR A 272 14.15 28.31 1.26
CA TYR A 272 13.87 29.48 0.46
C TYR A 272 14.09 30.79 1.22
N LYS A 273 13.66 30.88 2.48
CA LYS A 273 13.96 32.01 3.38
C LYS A 273 15.45 32.34 3.40
N SER A 274 16.29 31.32 3.58
CA SER A 274 17.75 31.48 3.57
C SER A 274 18.26 32.04 2.24
N LYS A 275 17.69 31.57 1.12
CA LYS A 275 18.04 32.01 -0.23
C LYS A 275 17.67 33.48 -0.49
N ILE A 276 16.49 33.94 -0.07
CA ILE A 276 16.10 35.36 -0.20
C ILE A 276 17.04 36.25 0.63
N GLN A 277 17.41 35.79 1.82
CA GLN A 277 18.31 36.51 2.72
C GLN A 277 19.77 36.50 2.26
N GLY A 278 20.08 35.86 1.12
CA GLY A 278 21.43 35.80 0.55
C GLY A 278 22.43 35.07 1.46
N ARG A 279 21.96 34.17 2.32
CA ARG A 279 22.78 33.45 3.30
C ARG A 279 22.66 31.94 3.14
N ALA A 280 23.62 31.22 3.71
CA ALA A 280 23.50 29.79 3.91
C ALA A 280 22.48 29.47 5.03
N LEU A 281 21.95 28.24 5.02
CA LEU A 281 21.14 27.69 6.11
C LEU A 281 21.93 27.72 7.43
N LEU A 282 21.29 28.22 8.49
CA LEU A 282 21.83 28.23 9.85
C LEU A 282 21.90 26.81 10.41
N SER A 283 22.74 26.60 11.42
CA SER A 283 22.88 25.29 12.07
C SER A 283 21.55 24.81 12.67
N GLU A 284 20.76 25.71 13.26
CA GLU A 284 19.45 25.40 13.84
C GLU A 284 18.44 24.99 12.75
N GLU A 285 18.38 25.73 11.64
CA GLU A 285 17.52 25.39 10.48
C GLU A 285 17.93 24.07 9.83
N LYS A 286 19.24 23.76 9.78
CA LYS A 286 19.71 22.45 9.29
C LYS A 286 19.28 21.31 10.19
N VAL A 287 19.30 21.51 11.51
CA VAL A 287 18.82 20.53 12.49
C VAL A 287 17.30 20.37 12.40
N GLU A 288 16.56 21.47 12.25
CA GLU A 288 15.11 21.46 12.03
C GLU A 288 14.75 20.73 10.74
N LEU A 289 15.39 21.06 9.61
CA LEU A 289 15.24 20.37 8.34
C LEU A 289 15.61 18.89 8.45
N ALA A 290 16.71 18.53 9.12
CA ALA A 290 17.08 17.14 9.34
C ALA A 290 16.05 16.40 10.21
N GLY A 291 15.42 17.07 11.17
CA GLY A 291 14.31 16.52 11.95
C GLY A 291 13.04 16.32 11.12
N LEU A 292 12.69 17.27 10.26
CA LEU A 292 11.57 17.19 9.32
C LEU A 292 11.79 16.10 8.26
N ILE A 293 13.00 16.01 7.74
CA ILE A 293 13.45 14.97 6.83
C ILE A 293 13.47 13.61 7.55
N GLY A 294 13.93 13.53 8.80
CA GLY A 294 13.90 12.31 9.60
C GLY A 294 12.49 11.80 9.90
N LYS A 295 11.49 12.68 9.91
CA LYS A 295 10.06 12.30 9.92
C LYS A 295 9.59 11.70 8.59
N LEU A 296 10.36 11.87 7.50
CA LEU A 296 10.11 11.35 6.15
C LEU A 296 11.08 10.21 5.73
N GLU A 297 12.26 10.08 6.35
CA GLU A 297 13.36 9.20 5.91
C GLU A 297 13.64 8.01 6.85
N GLY A 298 12.99 6.88 6.60
CA GLY A 298 13.26 5.64 7.36
C GLY A 298 14.51 4.87 6.92
N ASN A 299 14.75 4.74 5.61
CA ASN A 299 15.73 3.76 5.10
C ASN A 299 17.18 4.25 5.24
N LYS A 300 17.48 5.49 4.85
CA LYS A 300 18.82 6.09 4.99
C LYS A 300 19.34 6.01 6.43
N ALA A 301 18.51 6.43 7.38
CA ALA A 301 18.84 6.42 8.80
C ALA A 301 19.15 5.01 9.31
N ARG A 302 18.37 3.99 8.92
CA ARG A 302 18.62 2.59 9.27
C ARG A 302 19.91 2.05 8.64
N ILE A 303 20.20 2.41 7.39
CA ILE A 303 21.45 2.01 6.72
C ILE A 303 22.66 2.60 7.46
N LEU A 304 22.65 3.92 7.71
CA LEU A 304 23.72 4.60 8.46
C LEU A 304 23.90 4.02 9.86
N ASP A 305 22.82 3.74 10.57
CA ASP A 305 22.88 3.13 11.90
C ASP A 305 23.46 1.70 11.84
N SER A 306 23.11 0.91 10.82
CA SER A 306 23.71 -0.41 10.63
C SER A 306 25.22 -0.35 10.35
N ILE A 307 25.67 0.66 9.59
CA ILE A 307 27.08 0.92 9.30
C ILE A 307 27.81 1.34 10.58
N ARG A 308 27.21 2.22 11.38
CA ARG A 308 27.70 2.62 12.71
C ARG A 308 27.93 1.40 13.59
N LEU A 309 26.90 0.58 13.77
CA LEU A 309 26.94 -0.60 14.65
C LEU A 309 27.96 -1.63 14.15
N ALA A 310 28.11 -1.81 12.84
CA ALA A 310 29.14 -2.68 12.27
C ALA A 310 30.55 -2.15 12.58
N LYS A 311 30.76 -0.84 12.42
CA LYS A 311 32.02 -0.16 12.73
C LYS A 311 32.40 -0.23 14.20
N GLU A 312 31.45 0.01 15.10
CA GLU A 312 31.65 -0.09 16.54
C GLU A 312 32.09 -1.49 16.95
N LYS A 313 31.62 -2.53 16.23
CA LYS A 313 32.07 -3.92 16.41
C LYS A 313 33.36 -4.26 15.65
N GLY A 314 34.04 -3.25 15.08
CA GLY A 314 35.33 -3.37 14.41
C GLY A 314 35.30 -3.99 13.00
N ALA A 315 34.12 -4.15 12.38
CA ALA A 315 33.98 -4.68 11.03
C ALA A 315 34.62 -3.73 9.99
N LEU A 316 35.14 -4.32 8.90
CA LEU A 316 35.67 -3.59 7.74
C LEU A 316 34.87 -3.85 6.46
N LEU A 317 33.86 -4.72 6.55
CA LEU A 317 32.98 -5.14 5.46
C LEU A 317 31.56 -5.25 5.99
N ARG A 318 30.61 -4.60 5.32
CA ARG A 318 29.17 -4.64 5.64
C ARG A 318 28.36 -4.89 4.37
N THR A 319 27.41 -5.81 4.43
CA THR A 319 26.40 -6.06 3.39
C THR A 319 25.01 -5.86 3.97
N GLY A 320 24.12 -5.29 3.16
CA GLY A 320 22.73 -5.01 3.51
C GLY A 320 21.75 -5.88 2.74
N PRO A 321 20.44 -5.76 3.01
CA PRO A 321 19.41 -6.44 2.25
C PRO A 321 19.32 -6.01 0.78
N GLU A 322 18.72 -6.86 -0.05
CA GLU A 322 18.39 -6.53 -1.43
C GLU A 322 17.46 -5.31 -1.49
N LEU A 323 17.79 -4.35 -2.36
CA LEU A 323 17.03 -3.09 -2.54
C LEU A 323 16.81 -2.30 -1.24
N GLU A 324 17.73 -2.36 -0.26
CA GLU A 324 17.55 -1.69 1.03
C GLU A 324 17.36 -0.16 0.97
N VAL A 325 17.87 0.50 -0.09
CA VAL A 325 17.76 1.96 -0.25
C VAL A 325 16.30 2.37 -0.51
N PRO A 326 15.66 1.94 -1.62
CA PRO A 326 14.24 2.24 -1.85
C PRO A 326 13.30 1.35 -1.01
N GLY A 327 13.75 0.17 -0.58
CA GLY A 327 12.91 -0.93 -0.12
C GLY A 327 12.58 -1.90 -1.27
N TYR A 328 12.44 -3.19 -0.94
CA TYR A 328 12.15 -4.22 -1.95
C TYR A 328 10.74 -4.05 -2.55
N GLY A 329 9.73 -3.91 -1.70
CA GLY A 329 8.30 -3.85 -2.00
C GLY A 329 7.79 -2.51 -2.52
N CYS A 330 8.58 -1.77 -3.31
CA CYS A 330 8.09 -0.57 -4.01
C CYS A 330 7.14 -0.90 -5.18
N LEU A 331 7.11 -2.16 -5.64
CA LEU A 331 6.24 -2.63 -6.72
C LEU A 331 6.37 -1.75 -7.98
N ASP A 332 5.27 -1.24 -8.53
CA ASP A 332 5.28 -0.42 -9.75
C ASP A 332 5.98 0.95 -9.57
N HIS A 333 6.29 1.39 -8.35
CA HIS A 333 7.16 2.56 -8.15
C HIS A 333 8.58 2.33 -8.70
N HIS A 334 9.02 1.07 -8.86
CA HIS A 334 10.27 0.76 -9.58
C HIS A 334 10.21 1.09 -11.09
N LEU A 335 9.03 1.43 -11.63
CA LEU A 335 8.88 1.93 -13.00
C LEU A 335 9.01 3.45 -13.09
N GLU A 336 8.99 4.16 -11.96
CA GLU A 336 9.06 5.61 -11.87
C GLU A 336 10.51 6.08 -11.84
N GLY A 337 10.82 7.14 -12.60
CA GLY A 337 12.18 7.69 -12.65
C GLY A 337 12.68 8.21 -11.30
N ASP A 338 11.76 8.73 -10.49
CA ASP A 338 12.02 9.33 -9.19
C ASP A 338 12.60 8.32 -8.19
N THR A 339 12.13 7.07 -8.20
CA THR A 339 12.68 6.00 -7.36
C THR A 339 14.17 5.81 -7.59
N PHE A 340 14.63 5.85 -8.84
CA PHE A 340 16.05 5.74 -9.17
C PHE A 340 16.83 6.99 -8.78
N LEU A 341 16.27 8.18 -9.04
CA LEU A 341 16.89 9.45 -8.71
C LEU A 341 17.12 9.57 -7.20
N HIS A 342 16.08 9.39 -6.40
CA HIS A 342 16.15 9.46 -4.94
C HIS A 342 17.03 8.37 -4.35
N SER A 343 17.06 7.18 -4.95
CA SER A 343 18.02 6.14 -4.53
C SER A 343 19.46 6.62 -4.70
N TRP A 344 19.78 7.29 -5.81
CA TRP A 344 21.11 7.85 -6.01
C TRP A 344 21.41 9.04 -5.10
N GLU A 345 20.43 9.87 -4.76
CA GLU A 345 20.57 10.94 -3.77
C GLU A 345 20.90 10.38 -2.38
N VAL A 346 20.15 9.37 -1.94
CA VAL A 346 20.41 8.67 -0.67
C VAL A 346 21.78 8.00 -0.67
N VAL A 347 22.19 7.35 -1.77
CA VAL A 347 23.55 6.78 -1.89
C VAL A 347 24.60 7.89 -1.80
N ALA A 348 24.40 9.03 -2.47
CA ALA A 348 25.35 10.15 -2.41
C ALA A 348 25.55 10.67 -0.98
N GLU A 349 24.47 10.72 -0.19
CA GLU A 349 24.55 11.08 1.22
C GLU A 349 25.24 10.02 2.07
N ILE A 350 24.91 8.74 1.89
CA ILE A 350 25.54 7.64 2.63
C ILE A 350 27.05 7.63 2.38
N ILE A 351 27.49 7.68 1.12
CA ILE A 351 28.92 7.60 0.80
C ILE A 351 29.69 8.87 1.22
N SER A 352 29.00 10.00 1.37
CA SER A 352 29.59 11.25 1.89
C SER A 352 29.75 11.23 3.41
N ASP A 353 28.98 10.39 4.11
CA ASP A 353 28.99 10.34 5.57
C ASP A 353 30.36 9.88 6.08
N PRO A 354 31.00 10.60 7.03
CA PRO A 354 32.26 10.20 7.64
C PRO A 354 32.25 8.78 8.23
N ILE A 355 31.09 8.30 8.66
CA ILE A 355 30.94 6.95 9.21
C ILE A 355 31.22 5.86 8.19
N CYS A 356 31.09 6.14 6.89
CA CYS A 356 31.29 5.17 5.84
C CYS A 356 32.77 5.00 5.42
N LYS A 357 33.67 5.89 5.88
CA LYS A 357 35.10 5.85 5.52
C LYS A 357 35.79 4.57 6.02
N ASP A 358 36.78 4.07 5.27
CA ASP A 358 37.62 2.91 5.64
C ASP A 358 36.84 1.60 5.86
N MET A 359 35.64 1.49 5.29
CA MET A 359 34.82 0.28 5.30
C MET A 359 34.34 -0.03 3.89
N LEU A 360 34.37 -1.31 3.51
CA LEU A 360 33.72 -1.78 2.30
C LEU A 360 32.23 -1.97 2.57
N ILE A 361 31.39 -1.22 1.85
CA ILE A 361 29.95 -1.19 2.07
C ILE A 361 29.25 -1.61 0.79
N ASP A 362 28.44 -2.66 0.91
CA ASP A 362 27.54 -3.17 -0.11
C ASP A 362 26.11 -2.66 0.15
N LEU A 363 25.55 -1.99 -0.86
CA LEU A 363 24.23 -1.33 -0.85
C LEU A 363 23.33 -1.85 -1.97
N GLY A 364 22.09 -2.19 -1.65
CA GLY A 364 21.08 -2.63 -2.62
C GLY A 364 20.22 -1.49 -3.18
N LEU A 365 20.16 -1.34 -4.51
CA LEU A 365 19.24 -0.43 -5.22
C LEU A 365 19.00 -0.84 -6.68
N GLY A 366 17.97 -0.25 -7.30
CA GLY A 366 17.77 -0.33 -8.75
C GLY A 366 18.58 0.73 -9.49
N VAL A 367 19.07 0.43 -10.69
CA VAL A 367 19.67 1.44 -11.60
C VAL A 367 19.17 1.29 -13.03
N ARG A 368 19.34 2.35 -13.82
CA ARG A 368 18.99 2.38 -15.24
C ARG A 368 20.24 2.48 -16.11
N HIS A 369 20.62 1.37 -16.75
CA HIS A 369 21.75 1.33 -17.67
C HIS A 369 21.29 1.24 -19.12
N ARG A 370 21.57 2.26 -19.93
CA ARG A 370 21.10 2.36 -21.34
C ARG A 370 19.58 2.13 -21.49
N ASN A 371 18.81 2.70 -20.56
CA ASN A 371 17.35 2.51 -20.44
C ASN A 371 16.90 1.08 -20.04
N VAL A 372 17.80 0.22 -19.60
CA VAL A 372 17.48 -1.09 -19.00
C VAL A 372 17.52 -0.97 -17.48
N GLN A 373 16.42 -1.30 -16.81
CA GLN A 373 16.30 -1.32 -15.36
C GLN A 373 16.84 -2.64 -14.81
N VAL A 374 17.71 -2.58 -13.81
CA VAL A 374 18.38 -3.74 -13.19
C VAL A 374 18.45 -3.56 -11.67
N ILE A 375 18.27 -4.64 -10.88
CA ILE A 375 18.50 -4.67 -9.42
C ILE A 375 19.96 -5.02 -9.17
N LEU A 376 20.65 -4.32 -8.27
CA LEU A 376 22.08 -4.55 -8.05
C LEU A 376 22.52 -4.30 -6.61
N ASP A 377 23.69 -4.87 -6.35
CA ASP A 377 24.59 -4.53 -5.26
C ASP A 377 25.57 -3.46 -5.76
N ILE A 378 25.69 -2.36 -5.01
CA ILE A 378 26.68 -1.30 -5.24
C ILE A 378 27.74 -1.38 -4.15
N LEU A 379 28.95 -1.70 -4.60
CA LEU A 379 30.18 -1.28 -3.95
C LEU A 379 30.61 -0.04 -4.72
N ILE A 380 31.00 1.07 -4.10
CA ILE A 380 31.31 2.33 -4.85
C ILE A 380 32.30 2.10 -6.02
N PHE A 381 33.10 1.04 -5.95
CA PHE A 381 34.04 0.57 -6.97
C PHE A 381 33.41 -0.11 -8.20
N LEU A 382 32.24 -0.76 -8.08
CA LEU A 382 31.59 -1.54 -9.13
C LEU A 382 30.07 -1.69 -8.90
N ILE A 383 29.34 -1.99 -9.96
CA ILE A 383 27.90 -2.27 -9.88
C ILE A 383 27.65 -3.70 -10.38
N ARG A 384 27.07 -4.57 -9.53
CA ARG A 384 26.82 -5.99 -9.87
C ARG A 384 25.33 -6.27 -10.09
N PRO A 385 24.84 -6.29 -11.35
CA PRO A 385 23.43 -6.54 -11.64
C PRO A 385 23.02 -7.97 -11.35
N LYS A 386 21.84 -8.17 -10.78
CA LYS A 386 21.20 -9.47 -10.62
C LYS A 386 21.03 -10.16 -11.98
N MET A 387 21.52 -11.38 -12.06
CA MET A 387 21.57 -12.24 -13.25
C MET A 387 20.40 -13.23 -13.31
N SER A 388 19.77 -13.52 -12.17
CA SER A 388 18.59 -14.38 -12.06
C SER A 388 17.51 -13.68 -11.26
N LEU A 389 16.41 -13.33 -11.91
CA LEU A 389 15.29 -12.62 -11.27
C LEU A 389 14.24 -13.60 -10.74
N ALA A 390 13.72 -13.33 -9.55
CA ALA A 390 12.63 -14.09 -8.96
C ALA A 390 11.29 -13.74 -9.63
N ASN A 391 10.54 -14.75 -10.07
CA ASN A 391 9.28 -14.54 -10.81
C ASN A 391 8.19 -15.57 -10.53
N ASP A 392 8.26 -16.24 -9.38
CA ASP A 392 7.28 -17.22 -8.92
C ASP A 392 6.69 -16.84 -7.57
N GLY A 393 5.60 -17.52 -7.18
CA GLY A 393 4.87 -17.23 -5.94
C GLY A 393 4.52 -15.75 -5.82
N LEU A 394 5.02 -15.10 -4.77
CA LEU A 394 4.85 -13.67 -4.50
C LEU A 394 5.73 -12.75 -5.37
N TYR A 395 6.82 -13.26 -5.93
CA TYR A 395 7.83 -12.47 -6.62
C TYR A 395 7.49 -12.20 -8.08
N ARG A 396 7.74 -10.97 -8.54
CA ARG A 396 7.47 -10.50 -9.91
C ARG A 396 8.56 -9.55 -10.40
N GLU A 397 9.82 -9.80 -10.07
CA GLU A 397 10.92 -8.89 -10.40
C GLU A 397 11.02 -8.60 -11.90
N THR A 398 10.69 -9.58 -12.76
CA THR A 398 10.69 -9.41 -14.22
C THR A 398 9.68 -8.39 -14.74
N ARG A 399 8.71 -7.98 -13.91
CA ARG A 399 7.79 -6.87 -14.21
C ARG A 399 8.51 -5.52 -14.20
N HIS A 400 9.54 -5.39 -13.37
CA HIS A 400 10.19 -4.11 -13.06
C HIS A 400 11.66 -4.08 -13.52
N PHE A 401 12.30 -5.23 -13.66
CA PHE A 401 13.74 -5.34 -13.91
C PHE A 401 14.06 -6.35 -15.01
N THR A 402 15.25 -6.21 -15.57
CA THR A 402 15.82 -7.12 -16.58
C THR A 402 17.03 -7.84 -15.99
N ALA A 403 17.11 -9.16 -16.18
CA ALA A 403 18.27 -9.93 -15.75
C ALA A 403 19.53 -9.54 -16.56
N TRP A 404 20.69 -9.50 -15.91
CA TRP A 404 21.95 -9.39 -16.63
C TRP A 404 22.35 -10.72 -17.25
N VAL A 405 22.36 -10.76 -18.58
CA VAL A 405 22.57 -11.99 -19.37
C VAL A 405 23.98 -12.13 -19.96
N LYS A 406 24.93 -11.27 -19.58
CA LYS A 406 26.29 -11.26 -20.14
C LYS A 406 27.31 -11.80 -19.12
N PRO A 407 27.39 -13.13 -18.95
CA PRO A 407 28.25 -13.73 -17.92
C PRO A 407 29.71 -13.38 -18.16
N ARG A 408 30.46 -13.13 -17.09
CA ARG A 408 31.89 -12.78 -17.10
C ARG A 408 32.25 -11.59 -17.98
N THR A 409 31.34 -10.62 -18.10
CA THR A 409 31.59 -9.41 -18.86
C THR A 409 31.17 -8.18 -18.07
N THR A 410 31.86 -7.08 -18.35
CA THR A 410 31.55 -5.77 -17.81
C THR A 410 31.33 -4.76 -18.92
N GLU A 411 30.55 -3.75 -18.61
CA GLU A 411 30.41 -2.53 -19.40
C GLU A 411 30.76 -1.32 -18.53
N LYS A 412 30.92 -0.16 -19.16
CA LYS A 412 31.07 1.11 -18.44
C LYS A 412 29.69 1.67 -18.10
N TYR A 413 29.43 1.90 -16.82
CA TYR A 413 28.27 2.64 -16.31
C TYR A 413 28.67 4.10 -16.04
N TYR A 414 27.91 5.04 -16.57
CA TYR A 414 28.13 6.47 -16.32
C TYR A 414 27.35 6.88 -15.08
N LEU A 415 28.05 7.42 -14.09
CA LEU A 415 27.45 7.80 -12.81
C LEU A 415 26.58 9.05 -12.98
N GLU A 416 25.50 9.11 -12.20
CA GLU A 416 24.66 10.31 -12.11
C GLU A 416 25.45 11.49 -11.55
N THR A 417 25.12 12.72 -11.96
CA THR A 417 25.87 13.94 -11.59
C THR A 417 26.12 14.03 -10.08
N ILE A 418 25.11 13.74 -9.26
CA ILE A 418 25.22 13.80 -7.81
C ILE A 418 26.29 12.87 -7.23
N ILE A 419 26.45 11.67 -7.80
CA ILE A 419 27.49 10.72 -7.37
C ILE A 419 28.86 11.16 -7.90
N ARG A 420 28.92 11.71 -9.12
CA ARG A 420 30.16 12.22 -9.70
C ARG A 420 30.75 13.35 -8.87
N ASP A 421 29.89 14.22 -8.34
CA ASP A 421 30.30 15.36 -7.52
C ASP A 421 30.92 14.90 -6.19
N VAL A 422 30.44 13.80 -5.62
CA VAL A 422 30.95 13.24 -4.36
C VAL A 422 32.21 12.38 -4.58
N THR A 423 32.22 11.53 -5.61
CA THR A 423 33.29 10.53 -5.82
C THR A 423 34.42 11.01 -6.71
N GLY A 424 34.20 12.04 -7.53
CA GLY A 424 35.11 12.46 -8.61
C GLY A 424 35.21 11.46 -9.77
N GLN A 425 34.50 10.33 -9.70
CA GLN A 425 34.52 9.30 -10.74
C GLN A 425 33.52 9.66 -11.84
N THR A 426 33.90 9.50 -13.10
CA THR A 426 32.96 9.69 -14.23
C THR A 426 32.15 8.43 -14.51
N SER A 427 32.70 7.27 -14.18
CA SER A 427 32.12 5.97 -14.52
C SER A 427 32.71 4.85 -13.69
N VAL A 428 31.94 3.78 -13.51
CA VAL A 428 32.36 2.53 -12.85
C VAL A 428 32.03 1.31 -13.73
N PRO A 429 32.65 0.15 -13.51
CA PRO A 429 32.25 -1.09 -14.17
C PRO A 429 30.87 -1.56 -13.72
N ILE A 430 30.03 -1.99 -14.66
CA ILE A 430 28.77 -2.71 -14.40
C ILE A 430 28.80 -4.07 -15.08
N GLY A 431 28.46 -5.14 -14.36
CA GLY A 431 28.32 -6.48 -14.96
C GLY A 431 28.68 -7.62 -14.01
N ASP A 432 29.03 -8.77 -14.57
CA ASP A 432 29.43 -9.95 -13.80
C ASP A 432 30.93 -9.85 -13.48
N VAL A 433 31.23 -9.32 -12.29
CA VAL A 433 32.54 -8.82 -11.86
C VAL A 433 32.77 -9.13 -10.38
N VAL A 434 34.03 -9.29 -9.99
CA VAL A 434 34.43 -9.49 -8.59
C VAL A 434 35.40 -8.39 -8.14
N LEU A 435 35.41 -8.10 -6.84
CA LEU A 435 36.33 -7.14 -6.23
C LEU A 435 37.57 -7.87 -5.69
N SER A 436 38.75 -7.35 -5.93
CA SER A 436 40.01 -7.86 -5.37
C SER A 436 40.63 -6.81 -4.46
N THR A 437 40.98 -7.22 -3.25
CA THR A 437 41.74 -6.43 -2.28
C THR A 437 43.16 -6.98 -2.18
N PRO A 438 44.12 -6.30 -1.53
CA PRO A 438 45.47 -6.81 -1.36
C PRO A 438 45.55 -8.16 -0.63
N ASP A 439 44.51 -8.53 0.12
CA ASP A 439 44.48 -9.68 1.02
C ASP A 439 43.37 -10.71 0.75
N THR A 440 42.34 -10.40 -0.04
CA THR A 440 41.26 -11.33 -0.38
C THR A 440 40.51 -10.96 -1.67
N ALA A 441 39.50 -11.73 -2.05
CA ALA A 441 38.63 -11.48 -3.19
C ALA A 441 37.16 -11.72 -2.82
N ILE A 442 36.29 -10.83 -3.31
CA ILE A 442 34.89 -10.72 -2.89
C ILE A 442 33.98 -10.74 -4.12
N GLY A 443 32.90 -11.50 -4.05
CA GLY A 443 31.85 -11.52 -5.07
C GLY A 443 30.49 -11.26 -4.44
N CYS A 444 29.56 -10.71 -5.23
CA CYS A 444 28.17 -10.50 -4.81
C CYS A 444 27.26 -11.50 -5.54
N GLU A 445 26.33 -12.10 -4.81
CA GLU A 445 25.29 -12.99 -5.31
C GLU A 445 23.94 -12.53 -4.74
N THR A 446 22.99 -12.10 -5.57
CA THR A 446 21.76 -11.48 -5.04
C THR A 446 20.62 -12.51 -4.93
N CYS A 447 20.13 -12.76 -3.71
CA CYS A 447 18.91 -13.51 -3.41
C CYS A 447 18.72 -14.81 -4.22
N GLU A 448 17.78 -14.82 -5.18
CA GLU A 448 17.39 -15.96 -6.03
C GLU A 448 18.58 -16.65 -6.72
N GLU A 449 19.67 -15.93 -6.99
CA GLU A 449 20.86 -16.48 -7.65
C GLU A 449 21.42 -17.73 -6.95
N LEU A 450 21.37 -17.78 -5.62
CA LEU A 450 21.79 -18.95 -4.82
C LEU A 450 20.98 -20.21 -5.13
N PHE A 451 19.68 -20.04 -5.38
CA PHE A 451 18.72 -21.13 -5.55
C PHE A 451 18.71 -21.67 -6.99
N THR A 452 19.36 -20.96 -7.91
CA THR A 452 19.46 -21.41 -9.30
C THR A 452 20.44 -22.57 -9.47
N PRO A 453 20.18 -23.51 -10.40
CA PRO A 453 21.08 -24.64 -10.64
C PRO A 453 22.50 -24.24 -11.09
N LEU A 454 22.65 -23.08 -11.71
CA LEU A 454 23.92 -22.52 -12.17
C LEU A 454 24.27 -21.29 -11.32
N ASN A 455 24.30 -21.46 -9.99
CA ASN A 455 24.53 -20.38 -9.04
C ASN A 455 25.89 -19.67 -9.27
N PRO A 456 25.93 -18.33 -9.33
CA PRO A 456 27.15 -17.55 -9.56
C PRO A 456 28.28 -17.83 -8.56
N SER A 457 27.94 -18.06 -7.28
CA SER A 457 28.91 -18.37 -6.24
C SER A 457 29.80 -19.58 -6.57
N THR A 458 29.28 -20.59 -7.30
CA THR A 458 30.09 -21.73 -7.79
C THR A 458 31.27 -21.27 -8.64
N TYR A 459 31.00 -20.40 -9.62
CA TYR A 459 32.02 -19.92 -10.56
C TYR A 459 32.97 -18.91 -9.91
N MET A 460 32.44 -18.07 -9.02
CA MET A 460 33.22 -17.13 -8.22
C MET A 460 34.20 -17.88 -7.30
N GLY A 461 33.73 -18.90 -6.56
CA GLY A 461 34.57 -19.69 -5.67
C GLY A 461 35.65 -20.52 -6.38
N LEU A 462 35.37 -20.98 -7.60
CA LEU A 462 36.39 -21.60 -8.47
C LEU A 462 37.41 -20.59 -9.00
N ASN A 463 36.98 -19.35 -9.27
CA ASN A 463 37.85 -18.20 -9.58
C ASN A 463 38.62 -17.65 -8.37
N GLY A 464 38.54 -18.28 -7.20
CA GLY A 464 39.29 -17.87 -6.02
C GLY A 464 38.65 -16.75 -5.21
N VAL A 465 37.38 -16.37 -5.45
CA VAL A 465 36.61 -15.51 -4.53
C VAL A 465 36.49 -16.23 -3.19
N GLU A 466 36.95 -15.60 -2.11
CA GLU A 466 36.98 -16.21 -0.77
C GLU A 466 35.76 -15.80 0.07
N ILE A 467 35.18 -14.62 -0.21
CA ILE A 467 33.99 -14.08 0.47
C ILE A 467 32.88 -13.83 -0.55
N VAL A 468 31.70 -14.38 -0.32
CA VAL A 468 30.48 -14.10 -1.09
C VAL A 468 29.52 -13.30 -0.23
N LEU A 469 29.08 -12.14 -0.72
CA LEU A 469 28.03 -11.33 -0.14
C LEU A 469 26.71 -11.70 -0.81
N ASN A 470 25.67 -11.95 -0.02
CA ASN A 470 24.34 -12.18 -0.53
C ASN A 470 23.32 -11.27 0.15
N SER A 471 22.96 -10.22 -0.61
CA SER A 471 21.84 -9.33 -0.33
C SER A 471 20.54 -10.02 -0.71
N SER A 472 19.62 -10.13 0.24
CA SER A 472 18.36 -10.88 0.09
C SER A 472 17.14 -10.11 0.58
N ALA A 473 16.02 -10.40 -0.08
CA ALA A 473 14.66 -10.07 0.35
C ALA A 473 13.79 -11.33 0.31
N SER A 474 14.22 -12.36 1.04
CA SER A 474 13.50 -13.63 1.16
C SER A 474 12.36 -13.52 2.16
N HIS A 475 11.13 -13.68 1.68
CA HIS A 475 9.93 -13.60 2.51
C HIS A 475 9.83 -14.78 3.50
N ALA A 476 9.15 -14.51 4.61
CA ALA A 476 8.74 -15.45 5.63
C ALA A 476 7.76 -16.47 5.07
N GLU A 477 7.94 -17.73 5.42
CA GLU A 477 7.00 -18.83 5.18
C GLU A 477 7.25 -19.84 6.29
N LEU A 478 6.18 -20.35 6.91
CA LEU A 478 6.32 -21.25 8.06
C LEU A 478 7.17 -22.46 7.67
N ARG A 479 8.17 -22.77 8.50
CA ARG A 479 9.06 -23.93 8.37
C ARG A 479 10.02 -23.86 7.15
N LYS A 480 10.09 -22.73 6.43
CA LYS A 480 10.96 -22.57 5.24
C LYS A 480 12.43 -22.35 5.58
N LEU A 481 12.71 -21.75 6.74
CA LEU A 481 14.06 -21.32 7.13
C LEU A 481 15.07 -22.49 7.06
N GLU A 482 14.72 -23.67 7.56
CA GLU A 482 15.60 -24.86 7.52
C GLU A 482 16.05 -25.21 6.08
N THR A 483 15.14 -25.16 5.11
CA THR A 483 15.46 -25.47 3.70
C THR A 483 16.45 -24.46 3.13
N ARG A 484 16.22 -23.16 3.39
CA ARG A 484 17.10 -22.07 2.97
C ARG A 484 18.53 -22.27 3.50
N LEU A 485 18.63 -22.61 4.77
CA LEU A 485 19.90 -22.75 5.49
C LEU A 485 20.69 -23.98 5.06
N ASN A 486 19.98 -25.09 4.82
CA ASN A 486 20.59 -26.29 4.26
C ASN A 486 21.20 -26.01 2.87
N LEU A 487 20.62 -25.15 2.05
CA LEU A 487 21.19 -24.76 0.77
C LEU A 487 22.46 -23.91 0.91
N ILE A 488 22.43 -22.87 1.75
CA ILE A 488 23.61 -21.99 1.95
C ILE A 488 24.79 -22.80 2.55
N THR A 489 24.50 -23.62 3.57
CA THR A 489 25.54 -24.45 4.22
C THR A 489 26.10 -25.49 3.27
N ASN A 490 25.28 -26.13 2.42
CA ASN A 490 25.78 -27.08 1.42
C ASN A 490 26.61 -26.41 0.33
N SER A 491 26.23 -25.21 -0.13
CA SER A 491 27.02 -24.44 -1.11
C SER A 491 28.43 -24.17 -0.60
N THR A 492 28.54 -23.65 0.63
CA THR A 492 29.83 -23.34 1.27
C THR A 492 30.64 -24.59 1.63
N ARG A 493 30.02 -25.71 2.02
CA ARG A 493 30.73 -27.00 2.24
C ARG A 493 31.36 -27.54 0.95
N LYS A 494 30.68 -27.37 -0.18
CA LYS A 494 31.14 -27.89 -1.47
C LYS A 494 32.29 -27.05 -2.03
N LEU A 495 32.19 -25.72 -1.95
CA LEU A 495 33.16 -24.80 -2.53
C LEU A 495 34.32 -24.42 -1.59
N GLY A 496 34.06 -24.39 -0.28
CA GLY A 496 34.80 -23.58 0.68
C GLY A 496 34.55 -22.08 0.50
N GLY A 497 34.79 -21.29 1.52
CA GLY A 497 34.61 -19.84 1.51
C GLY A 497 33.73 -19.32 2.65
N VAL A 498 33.75 -18.00 2.79
CA VAL A 498 32.86 -17.23 3.65
C VAL A 498 31.64 -16.81 2.85
N TYR A 499 30.47 -16.91 3.46
CA TYR A 499 29.20 -16.48 2.90
C TYR A 499 28.50 -15.58 3.91
N VAL A 500 28.27 -14.33 3.52
CA VAL A 500 27.59 -13.32 4.33
C VAL A 500 26.20 -13.12 3.73
N TYR A 501 25.18 -13.60 4.42
CA TYR A 501 23.79 -13.52 3.99
C TYR A 501 23.09 -12.42 4.79
N ALA A 502 22.60 -11.37 4.12
CA ALA A 502 21.83 -10.31 4.72
C ALA A 502 20.42 -10.29 4.14
N ASN A 503 19.41 -10.47 5.00
CA ASN A 503 18.02 -10.47 4.57
C ASN A 503 17.26 -9.26 5.12
N ALA A 504 16.27 -8.80 4.37
CA ALA A 504 15.29 -7.86 4.88
C ALA A 504 14.55 -8.45 6.10
N SER A 505 13.98 -7.58 6.94
CA SER A 505 13.24 -7.97 8.14
C SER A 505 11.97 -7.15 8.29
N GLY A 506 10.89 -7.81 8.71
CA GLY A 506 9.59 -7.18 8.91
C GLY A 506 8.82 -6.97 7.60
N VAL A 507 7.81 -6.13 7.66
CA VAL A 507 6.93 -5.79 6.53
C VAL A 507 7.56 -4.66 5.74
N ASP A 508 7.29 -4.54 4.45
CA ASP A 508 7.62 -3.35 3.65
C ASP A 508 6.37 -2.78 2.95
N GLY A 509 6.52 -2.13 1.79
CA GLY A 509 5.42 -1.54 1.04
C GLY A 509 4.33 -2.53 0.57
N ASP A 510 4.60 -3.84 0.54
CA ASP A 510 3.57 -4.86 0.26
C ASP A 510 3.21 -5.63 1.55
N ALA A 511 2.12 -5.25 2.20
CA ALA A 511 1.67 -5.87 3.45
C ALA A 511 1.28 -7.36 3.35
N ARG A 512 1.27 -7.95 2.15
CA ARG A 512 1.10 -9.39 1.94
C ARG A 512 2.42 -10.15 2.09
N MET A 513 3.53 -9.43 2.13
CA MET A 513 4.88 -9.94 2.24
C MET A 513 5.53 -9.42 3.52
N MET A 514 6.14 -10.34 4.27
CA MET A 514 6.98 -10.01 5.39
C MET A 514 8.29 -10.78 5.21
N PHE A 515 9.41 -10.21 5.61
CA PHE A 515 10.72 -10.84 5.58
C PHE A 515 11.11 -11.30 6.98
N ASP A 516 11.73 -12.48 7.06
CA ASP A 516 12.03 -13.20 8.30
C ASP A 516 13.48 -13.01 8.76
N GLY A 517 14.14 -11.91 8.37
CA GLY A 517 15.51 -11.62 8.78
C GLY A 517 16.41 -12.84 8.64
N SER A 518 16.93 -13.34 9.77
CA SER A 518 17.81 -14.52 9.80
C SER A 518 19.07 -14.31 8.95
N SER A 519 19.63 -13.10 9.01
CA SER A 519 20.94 -12.79 8.45
C SER A 519 22.00 -13.68 9.11
N MET A 520 23.05 -14.04 8.36
CA MET A 520 24.08 -14.98 8.83
C MET A 520 25.46 -14.72 8.28
N VAL A 521 26.45 -15.21 9.02
CA VAL A 521 27.81 -15.41 8.52
C VAL A 521 28.16 -16.88 8.61
N ILE A 522 28.57 -17.48 7.49
CA ILE A 522 28.87 -18.91 7.36
C ILE A 522 30.28 -19.07 6.78
N CYS A 523 31.07 -19.99 7.31
CA CYS A 523 32.39 -20.33 6.78
C CYS A 523 32.50 -21.84 6.59
N ASN A 524 32.80 -22.29 5.36
CA ASN A 524 33.01 -23.71 5.04
C ASN A 524 31.89 -24.66 5.54
N GLY A 525 30.65 -24.17 5.61
CA GLY A 525 29.50 -24.93 6.11
C GLY A 525 29.19 -24.83 7.60
N GLY A 526 30.02 -24.13 8.38
CA GLY A 526 29.79 -23.81 9.78
C GLY A 526 29.15 -22.42 9.93
N VAL A 527 28.09 -22.33 10.73
CA VAL A 527 27.42 -21.06 11.04
C VAL A 527 28.23 -20.34 12.11
N LEU A 528 28.73 -19.14 11.82
CA LEU A 528 29.50 -18.33 12.75
C LEU A 528 28.63 -17.33 13.50
N ALA A 529 27.67 -16.72 12.80
CA ALA A 529 26.72 -15.77 13.37
C ALA A 529 25.33 -15.94 12.73
N GLN A 530 24.27 -15.71 13.50
CA GLN A 530 22.87 -15.76 13.06
C GLN A 530 22.05 -14.70 13.81
N SER A 531 21.30 -13.86 13.09
CA SER A 531 20.39 -12.87 13.70
C SER A 531 19.09 -13.53 14.19
N ASP A 532 18.21 -12.74 14.81
CA ASP A 532 16.85 -13.22 15.08
C ASP A 532 16.05 -13.36 13.77
N GLN A 533 15.10 -14.30 13.74
CA GLN A 533 14.19 -14.51 12.60
C GLN A 533 13.09 -13.43 12.56
N TYR A 534 12.61 -12.99 13.72
CA TYR A 534 11.60 -11.95 13.81
C TYR A 534 11.99 -10.98 14.91
N SER A 535 11.99 -9.69 14.61
CA SER A 535 12.42 -8.64 15.53
C SER A 535 11.59 -7.37 15.34
N LEU A 536 11.36 -6.66 16.44
CA LEU A 536 10.81 -5.29 16.43
C LEU A 536 11.91 -4.22 16.30
N ARG A 537 13.19 -4.61 16.41
CA ARG A 537 14.31 -3.68 16.21
C ARG A 537 14.30 -3.16 14.78
N PRO A 538 14.46 -1.85 14.57
CA PRO A 538 14.55 -1.29 13.22
C PRO A 538 15.83 -1.71 12.49
N VAL A 539 16.89 -2.02 13.24
CA VAL A 539 18.21 -2.43 12.72
C VAL A 539 18.72 -3.60 13.56
N ASP A 540 19.22 -4.66 12.90
CA ASP A 540 19.89 -5.78 13.55
C ASP A 540 21.21 -6.09 12.83
N VAL A 541 22.33 -6.07 13.57
CA VAL A 541 23.68 -6.25 13.02
C VAL A 541 24.40 -7.35 13.77
N ILE A 542 24.78 -8.39 13.03
CA ILE A 542 25.65 -9.47 13.48
C ILE A 542 27.03 -9.32 12.83
N THR A 543 28.08 -9.77 13.54
CA THR A 543 29.46 -9.74 13.04
C THR A 543 30.15 -11.07 13.32
N ALA A 544 31.18 -11.39 12.54
CA ALA A 544 32.07 -12.52 12.78
C ALA A 544 33.50 -12.16 12.35
N THR A 545 34.48 -12.55 13.17
CA THR A 545 35.91 -12.41 12.86
C THR A 545 36.43 -13.75 12.37
N ILE A 546 36.92 -13.78 11.14
CA ILE A 546 37.24 -15.02 10.43
C ILE A 546 38.72 -15.02 10.05
N ASP A 547 39.35 -16.18 10.22
CA ASP A 547 40.69 -16.43 9.70
C ASP A 547 40.60 -16.92 8.26
N ILE A 548 41.04 -16.09 7.31
CA ILE A 548 40.93 -16.40 5.87
C ILE A 548 41.77 -17.63 5.47
N GLU A 549 42.78 -17.99 6.25
CA GLU A 549 43.57 -19.20 6.00
C GLU A 549 42.75 -20.48 6.22
N GLU A 550 41.63 -20.43 6.96
CA GLU A 550 40.67 -21.54 7.03
C GLU A 550 40.02 -21.81 5.67
N VAL A 551 39.75 -20.78 4.87
CA VAL A 551 39.21 -20.94 3.52
C VAL A 551 40.27 -21.52 2.60
N ARG A 552 41.49 -20.97 2.64
CA ARG A 552 42.61 -21.38 1.77
C ARG A 552 43.02 -22.84 2.02
N SER A 553 43.15 -23.22 3.29
CA SER A 553 43.46 -24.59 3.69
C SER A 553 42.34 -25.57 3.35
N PHE A 554 41.07 -25.19 3.56
CA PHE A 554 39.92 -26.02 3.18
C PHE A 554 39.89 -26.29 1.66
N ARG A 555 40.28 -25.29 0.88
CA ARG A 555 40.32 -25.35 -0.59
C ARG A 555 41.52 -26.10 -1.17
N ALA A 556 42.45 -26.61 -0.36
CA ALA A 556 43.68 -27.26 -0.82
C ALA A 556 43.48 -28.63 -1.52
N ASN A 557 42.24 -29.14 -1.61
CA ASN A 557 41.95 -30.39 -2.30
C ASN A 557 42.25 -30.31 -3.81
N CYS A 558 43.11 -31.21 -4.30
CA CYS A 558 43.54 -31.26 -5.70
C CYS A 558 42.36 -31.36 -6.70
N SER A 559 41.32 -32.14 -6.37
CA SER A 559 40.16 -32.34 -7.28
C SER A 559 39.36 -31.06 -7.50
N ARG A 560 39.29 -30.20 -6.48
CA ARG A 560 38.71 -28.85 -6.60
C ARG A 560 39.65 -27.97 -7.42
N ASN A 561 40.95 -27.99 -7.12
CA ASN A 561 41.92 -27.09 -7.74
C ASN A 561 42.05 -27.30 -9.25
N VAL A 562 41.90 -28.53 -9.75
CA VAL A 562 41.83 -28.81 -11.20
C VAL A 562 40.66 -28.06 -11.84
N GLN A 563 39.47 -28.13 -11.24
CA GLN A 563 38.30 -27.39 -11.73
C GLN A 563 38.49 -25.88 -11.64
N GLY A 564 39.13 -25.39 -10.57
CA GLY A 564 39.48 -23.98 -10.44
C GLY A 564 40.46 -23.50 -11.51
N ALA A 565 41.43 -24.33 -11.90
CA ALA A 565 42.39 -24.03 -12.96
C ALA A 565 41.78 -24.04 -14.36
N GLU A 566 40.70 -24.82 -14.59
CA GLU A 566 39.95 -24.86 -15.85
C GLU A 566 38.89 -23.76 -15.95
N GLN A 567 38.54 -23.13 -14.82
CA GLN A 567 37.47 -22.15 -14.74
C GLN A 567 37.84 -20.87 -15.52
N PRO A 568 37.00 -20.38 -16.44
CA PRO A 568 37.22 -19.10 -17.11
C PRO A 568 37.23 -17.93 -16.13
N ASP A 569 38.14 -16.99 -16.39
CA ASP A 569 38.33 -15.79 -15.58
C ASP A 569 37.05 -14.94 -15.50
N ILE A 570 36.75 -14.45 -14.30
CA ILE A 570 35.76 -13.39 -14.07
C ILE A 570 36.50 -12.05 -14.04
N PRO A 571 36.01 -10.99 -14.71
CA PRO A 571 36.57 -9.65 -14.60
C PRO A 571 36.77 -9.21 -13.14
N ARG A 572 37.89 -8.54 -12.87
CA ARG A 572 38.26 -8.09 -11.52
C ARG A 572 38.41 -6.57 -11.45
N VAL A 573 37.94 -5.99 -10.35
CA VAL A 573 38.18 -4.59 -9.99
C VAL A 573 39.08 -4.56 -8.77
N GLU A 574 40.22 -3.91 -8.89
CA GLU A 574 41.17 -3.75 -7.78
C GLU A 574 40.70 -2.64 -6.83
N CYS A 575 40.75 -2.92 -5.54
CA CYS A 575 40.40 -2.01 -4.45
C CYS A 575 41.53 -1.98 -3.43
N ASP A 576 42.18 -0.83 -3.26
CA ASP A 576 43.27 -0.63 -2.30
C ASP A 576 42.73 -0.42 -0.87
N LEU A 577 42.04 -1.43 -0.35
CA LEU A 577 41.52 -1.50 1.01
C LEU A 577 41.83 -2.87 1.59
N LYS A 578 42.55 -2.92 2.71
CA LYS A 578 42.89 -4.16 3.41
C LYS A 578 41.77 -4.53 4.39
N LEU A 579 41.23 -5.75 4.31
CA LEU A 579 40.16 -6.23 5.17
C LEU A 579 40.64 -7.09 6.35
N ALA A 580 41.86 -7.62 6.26
CA ALA A 580 42.48 -8.43 7.30
C ALA A 580 43.18 -7.55 8.34
N ARG A 581 42.93 -7.85 9.61
CA ARG A 581 43.64 -7.29 10.76
C ARG A 581 44.90 -8.11 11.06
N HIS A 582 45.93 -7.49 11.62
CA HIS A 582 47.10 -8.25 12.07
C HIS A 582 46.75 -9.13 13.28
N ALA A 583 47.33 -10.33 13.35
CA ALA A 583 47.09 -11.26 14.45
C ALA A 583 47.41 -10.64 15.83
N ASP A 584 48.42 -9.77 15.88
CA ASP A 584 48.81 -9.04 17.08
C ASP A 584 47.71 -8.05 17.53
N GLU A 585 47.01 -7.41 16.59
CA GLU A 585 45.87 -6.53 16.90
C GLU A 585 44.71 -7.33 17.50
N ILE A 586 44.44 -8.53 16.97
CA ILE A 586 43.42 -9.42 17.51
C ILE A 586 43.82 -9.93 18.90
N TYR A 587 45.08 -10.34 19.09
CA TYR A 587 45.58 -10.82 20.38
C TYR A 587 45.54 -9.76 21.49
N LEU A 588 45.72 -8.49 21.12
CA LEU A 588 45.71 -7.35 22.05
C LEU A 588 44.32 -6.72 22.24
N SER A 589 43.32 -7.13 21.48
CA SER A 589 41.97 -6.56 21.55
C SER A 589 41.11 -7.28 22.59
N ASP A 590 40.40 -6.51 23.41
CA ASP A 590 39.36 -7.04 24.30
C ASP A 590 38.02 -7.29 23.58
N GLU A 591 37.86 -6.75 22.37
CA GLU A 591 36.60 -6.79 21.60
C GLU A 591 36.68 -7.76 20.41
N LEU A 592 37.80 -7.76 19.67
CA LEU A 592 38.00 -8.59 18.49
C LEU A 592 38.53 -9.97 18.89
N HIS A 593 37.74 -11.00 18.63
CA HIS A 593 38.13 -12.39 18.83
C HIS A 593 37.67 -13.25 17.67
N LYS A 594 38.41 -14.32 17.37
CA LYS A 594 38.03 -15.30 16.35
C LYS A 594 36.67 -15.91 16.71
N THR A 595 35.74 -15.88 15.78
CA THR A 595 34.39 -16.41 15.99
C THR A 595 34.39 -17.93 15.78
N HIS A 596 33.73 -18.65 16.68
CA HIS A 596 33.58 -20.11 16.59
C HIS A 596 32.23 -20.50 15.98
N SER A 597 32.19 -21.67 15.34
CA SER A 597 30.93 -22.20 14.81
C SER A 597 29.93 -22.47 15.93
N GLN A 598 28.67 -22.12 15.67
CA GLN A 598 27.52 -22.38 16.52
C GLN A 598 26.52 -23.32 15.83
N ALA A 599 25.63 -23.90 16.63
CA ALA A 599 24.50 -24.68 16.12
C ALA A 599 23.46 -23.75 15.48
N LEU A 600 22.76 -24.28 14.49
CA LEU A 600 21.69 -23.54 13.84
C LEU A 600 20.51 -23.34 14.80
N ARG A 601 20.02 -22.10 14.92
CA ARG A 601 18.84 -21.77 15.72
C ARG A 601 17.60 -21.78 14.84
N LEU A 602 16.69 -22.72 15.10
CA LEU A 602 15.37 -22.81 14.49
C LEU A 602 14.31 -22.66 15.57
N LEU A 603 13.26 -21.90 15.28
CA LEU A 603 12.11 -21.75 16.17
C LEU A 603 11.22 -23.01 16.10
N ASP A 604 10.53 -23.30 17.22
CA ASP A 604 9.38 -24.21 17.17
C ASP A 604 8.33 -23.64 16.19
N PRO A 605 7.64 -24.45 15.36
CA PRO A 605 6.71 -23.92 14.37
C PRO A 605 5.59 -23.02 14.93
N MET A 606 5.14 -23.26 16.17
CA MET A 606 4.10 -22.43 16.79
C MET A 606 4.69 -21.15 17.38
N GLU A 607 5.93 -21.21 17.86
CA GLU A 607 6.70 -20.00 18.22
C GLU A 607 7.03 -19.15 16.98
N GLU A 608 7.38 -19.79 15.85
CA GLU A 608 7.61 -19.14 14.56
C GLU A 608 6.35 -18.39 14.12
N MET A 609 5.19 -19.06 14.16
CA MET A 609 3.91 -18.44 13.81
C MET A 609 3.54 -17.31 14.78
N HIS A 610 3.74 -17.49 16.08
CA HIS A 610 3.53 -16.45 17.09
C HIS A 610 4.35 -15.19 16.77
N MET A 611 5.65 -15.36 16.53
CA MET A 611 6.58 -14.27 16.31
C MET A 611 6.32 -13.59 14.96
N ALA A 612 6.02 -14.35 13.92
CA ALA A 612 5.63 -13.82 12.61
C ALA A 612 4.41 -12.90 12.70
N GLU A 613 3.32 -13.38 13.29
CA GLU A 613 2.09 -12.61 13.47
C GLU A 613 2.28 -11.40 14.38
N ALA A 614 3.07 -11.54 15.45
CA ALA A 614 3.37 -10.45 16.37
C ALA A 614 4.13 -9.30 15.68
N VAL A 615 5.16 -9.61 14.89
CA VAL A 615 5.91 -8.58 14.15
C VAL A 615 5.04 -7.95 13.07
N TYR A 616 4.29 -8.75 12.32
CA TYR A 616 3.37 -8.24 11.30
C TYR A 616 2.34 -7.27 11.89
N LEU A 617 1.59 -7.71 12.90
CA LEU A 617 0.57 -6.90 13.55
C LEU A 617 1.16 -5.63 14.17
N TRP A 618 2.34 -5.69 14.79
CA TRP A 618 2.94 -4.49 15.35
C TRP A 618 3.33 -3.49 14.27
N GLN A 619 4.06 -3.93 13.25
CA GLN A 619 4.56 -3.04 12.21
C GLN A 619 3.43 -2.50 11.33
N TYR A 620 2.38 -3.28 11.06
CA TYR A 620 1.21 -2.78 10.35
C TYR A 620 0.50 -1.70 11.18
N LEU A 621 0.32 -1.92 12.49
CA LEU A 621 -0.30 -0.94 13.39
C LEU A 621 0.51 0.36 13.48
N SER A 622 1.82 0.26 13.72
CA SER A 622 2.67 1.43 13.96
C SER A 622 2.88 2.27 12.70
N ARG A 623 2.93 1.64 11.52
CA ARG A 623 3.12 2.31 10.22
C ARG A 623 1.84 2.91 9.64
N THR A 624 0.69 2.28 9.88
CA THR A 624 -0.61 2.91 9.56
C THR A 624 -1.00 3.99 10.56
N ASN A 625 -0.27 4.09 11.68
CA ASN A 625 -0.57 4.99 12.79
C ASN A 625 -2.04 4.85 13.27
N SER A 626 -2.60 3.64 13.18
CA SER A 626 -3.97 3.37 13.65
C SER A 626 -3.99 3.27 15.18
N PRO A 627 -5.08 3.70 15.85
CA PRO A 627 -5.22 3.64 17.31
C PRO A 627 -5.37 2.23 17.88
N GLY A 628 -5.48 1.20 17.05
CA GLY A 628 -5.62 -0.19 17.47
C GLY A 628 -6.45 -1.03 16.49
N TYR A 629 -6.90 -2.17 16.99
CA TYR A 629 -7.66 -3.18 16.29
C TYR A 629 -9.09 -3.32 16.79
N PHE A 630 -10.00 -3.58 15.86
CA PHE A 630 -11.36 -4.01 16.13
C PHE A 630 -11.55 -5.45 15.63
N LEU A 631 -12.12 -6.32 16.47
CA LEU A 631 -12.34 -7.73 16.13
C LEU A 631 -13.75 -8.19 16.51
N ALA A 632 -14.48 -8.74 15.53
CA ALA A 632 -15.71 -9.48 15.80
C ALA A 632 -15.36 -10.84 16.44
N LEU A 633 -15.50 -10.92 17.77
CA LEU A 633 -15.11 -12.09 18.55
C LEU A 633 -16.31 -13.02 18.70
N SER A 634 -16.31 -14.15 17.98
CA SER A 634 -17.46 -15.06 17.91
C SER A 634 -17.52 -16.11 19.02
N GLY A 635 -16.44 -16.27 19.80
CA GLY A 635 -16.31 -17.39 20.75
C GLY A 635 -16.00 -18.74 20.09
N GLY A 636 -15.73 -18.73 18.78
CA GLY A 636 -15.15 -19.84 18.01
C GLY A 636 -13.63 -19.79 17.94
N LEU A 637 -13.03 -20.89 17.47
CA LEU A 637 -11.58 -21.10 17.43
C LEU A 637 -10.81 -20.00 16.69
N ASP A 638 -11.31 -19.56 15.54
CA ASP A 638 -10.56 -18.68 14.65
C ASP A 638 -10.45 -17.26 15.19
N SER A 639 -11.57 -16.66 15.58
CA SER A 639 -11.57 -15.33 16.20
C SER A 639 -10.82 -15.31 17.53
N ALA A 640 -10.85 -16.40 18.30
CA ALA A 640 -10.02 -16.55 19.50
C ALA A 640 -8.53 -16.60 19.15
N THR A 641 -8.16 -17.29 18.08
CA THR A 641 -6.76 -17.34 17.58
C THR A 641 -6.27 -15.94 17.18
N VAL A 642 -7.08 -15.17 16.45
CA VAL A 642 -6.73 -13.78 16.08
C VAL A 642 -6.59 -12.89 17.31
N ALA A 643 -7.50 -12.99 18.29
CA ALA A 643 -7.36 -12.25 19.55
C ALA A 643 -6.05 -12.59 20.29
N LEU A 644 -5.66 -13.87 20.27
CA LEU A 644 -4.41 -14.35 20.85
C LEU A 644 -3.17 -13.95 20.04
N PHE A 645 -3.26 -13.74 18.72
CA PHE A 645 -2.19 -13.13 17.94
C PHE A 645 -1.95 -11.68 18.36
N VAL A 646 -3.01 -10.89 18.56
CA VAL A 646 -2.87 -9.51 19.07
C VAL A 646 -2.34 -9.50 20.51
N TYR A 647 -2.76 -10.45 21.35
CA TYR A 647 -2.17 -10.62 22.68
C TYR A 647 -0.69 -11.01 22.63
N GLY A 648 -0.32 -11.90 21.71
CA GLY A 648 1.06 -12.25 21.42
C GLY A 648 1.88 -11.02 21.00
N MET A 649 1.36 -10.20 20.08
CA MET A 649 1.96 -8.92 19.70
C MET A 649 2.22 -8.05 20.94
N ALA A 650 1.23 -7.86 21.81
CA ALA A 650 1.40 -7.07 23.04
C ALA A 650 2.51 -7.62 23.97
N LYS A 651 2.65 -8.95 24.07
CA LYS A 651 3.75 -9.57 24.84
C LYS A 651 5.12 -9.29 24.22
N VAL A 652 5.23 -9.35 22.88
CA VAL A 652 6.49 -9.04 22.17
C VAL A 652 6.85 -7.56 22.29
N VAL A 653 5.86 -6.66 22.17
CA VAL A 653 6.03 -5.21 22.37
C VAL A 653 6.52 -4.92 23.79
N LEU A 654 5.88 -5.48 24.81
CA LEU A 654 6.30 -5.31 26.20
C LEU A 654 7.74 -5.80 26.41
N LYS A 655 8.08 -6.98 25.87
CA LYS A 655 9.43 -7.54 25.97
C LYS A 655 10.47 -6.65 25.27
N SER A 656 10.12 -6.07 24.11
CA SER A 656 10.97 -5.11 23.40
C SER A 656 11.26 -3.87 24.26
N ILE A 657 10.22 -3.29 24.87
CA ILE A 657 10.35 -2.13 25.76
C ILE A 657 11.19 -2.48 27.00
N GLN A 658 10.97 -3.66 27.60
CA GLN A 658 11.75 -4.14 28.75
C GLN A 658 13.23 -4.37 28.41
N ASN A 659 13.55 -4.68 27.16
CA ASN A 659 14.91 -4.78 26.67
C ASN A 659 15.56 -3.42 26.38
N GLY A 660 14.83 -2.31 26.55
CA GLY A 660 15.34 -0.94 26.38
C GLY A 660 15.11 -0.33 25.00
N GLU A 661 14.28 -0.94 24.15
CA GLU A 661 14.01 -0.44 22.79
C GLU A 661 13.10 0.80 22.81
N THR A 662 13.72 1.99 22.71
CA THR A 662 13.02 3.28 22.79
C THR A 662 12.04 3.50 21.65
N VAL A 663 12.40 3.09 20.43
CA VAL A 663 11.53 3.22 19.23
C VAL A 663 10.21 2.46 19.42
N THR A 664 10.26 1.26 20.02
CA THR A 664 9.02 0.49 20.27
C THR A 664 8.12 1.22 21.28
N LEU A 665 8.70 1.84 22.30
CA LEU A 665 7.96 2.61 23.29
C LEU A 665 7.35 3.88 22.68
N GLU A 666 8.11 4.61 21.86
CA GLU A 666 7.66 5.80 21.15
C GLU A 666 6.52 5.48 20.19
N ASP A 667 6.65 4.40 19.41
CA ASP A 667 5.59 3.90 18.54
C ASP A 667 4.33 3.53 19.34
N LEU A 668 4.49 2.88 20.49
CA LEU A 668 3.35 2.55 21.36
C LEU A 668 2.63 3.80 21.86
N ARG A 669 3.39 4.81 22.31
CA ARG A 669 2.83 6.09 22.78
C ARG A 669 2.13 6.83 21.64
N ARG A 670 2.68 6.78 20.43
CA ARG A 670 2.04 7.33 19.22
C ARG A 670 0.72 6.61 18.94
N VAL A 671 0.74 5.29 18.85
CA VAL A 671 -0.46 4.44 18.61
C VAL A 671 -1.55 4.72 19.63
N THR A 672 -1.22 4.81 20.92
CA THR A 672 -2.21 5.05 21.98
C THR A 672 -2.63 6.53 22.11
N GLY A 673 -1.82 7.46 21.60
CA GLY A 673 -1.95 8.89 21.86
C GLY A 673 -1.62 9.29 23.30
N GLU A 674 -0.96 8.43 24.07
CA GLU A 674 -0.61 8.67 25.46
C GLU A 674 0.91 8.84 25.61
N PRO A 675 1.44 10.08 25.67
CA PRO A 675 2.90 10.34 25.66
C PRO A 675 3.62 9.79 26.89
N ASP A 676 2.93 9.72 28.04
CA ASP A 676 3.50 9.24 29.30
C ASP A 676 3.25 7.75 29.54
N PHE A 677 2.61 7.05 28.59
CA PHE A 677 2.28 5.64 28.79
C PHE A 677 3.55 4.79 28.88
N MET A 678 3.60 3.95 29.91
CA MET A 678 4.66 2.98 30.16
C MET A 678 4.01 1.66 30.60
N PRO A 679 3.87 0.66 29.71
CA PRO A 679 3.22 -0.59 30.06
C PRO A 679 4.08 -1.44 30.99
N THR A 680 3.45 -2.04 31.99
CA THR A 680 4.04 -3.06 32.87
C THR A 680 3.55 -4.46 32.54
N THR A 681 2.38 -4.57 31.91
CA THR A 681 1.77 -5.84 31.50
C THR A 681 1.26 -5.78 30.07
N ALA A 682 1.14 -6.95 29.42
CA ALA A 682 0.58 -7.03 28.07
C ALA A 682 -0.90 -6.62 28.05
N GLN A 683 -1.63 -6.87 29.13
CA GLN A 683 -3.04 -6.49 29.31
C GLN A 683 -3.23 -4.97 29.27
N GLU A 684 -2.31 -4.18 29.84
CA GLU A 684 -2.37 -2.71 29.75
C GLU A 684 -2.28 -2.21 28.31
N ILE A 685 -1.48 -2.88 27.47
CA ILE A 685 -1.41 -2.61 26.03
C ILE A 685 -2.74 -3.01 25.38
N MET A 686 -3.23 -4.24 25.63
CA MET A 686 -4.48 -4.75 25.06
C MET A 686 -5.68 -3.86 25.37
N SER A 687 -5.76 -3.32 26.58
CA SER A 687 -6.84 -2.43 27.02
C SER A 687 -6.94 -1.14 26.19
N ARG A 688 -5.88 -0.78 25.47
CA ARG A 688 -5.83 0.39 24.58
C ARG A 688 -5.98 0.00 23.12
N VAL A 689 -5.30 -1.06 22.70
CA VAL A 689 -5.10 -1.39 21.29
C VAL A 689 -6.05 -2.45 20.74
N LEU A 690 -6.87 -3.12 21.56
CA LEU A 690 -7.85 -4.10 21.06
C LEU A 690 -9.24 -3.84 21.63
N HIS A 691 -10.21 -3.67 20.72
CA HIS A 691 -11.63 -3.72 21.03
C HIS A 691 -12.25 -4.94 20.33
N THR A 692 -12.84 -5.82 21.13
CA THR A 692 -13.57 -6.99 20.66
C THR A 692 -15.08 -6.78 20.79
N CYS A 693 -15.85 -7.34 19.87
CA CYS A 693 -17.31 -7.31 19.95
C CYS A 693 -17.93 -8.66 19.63
N TYR A 694 -18.73 -9.20 20.54
CA TYR A 694 -19.59 -10.35 20.27
C TYR A 694 -20.94 -9.86 19.71
N MET A 695 -21.30 -10.37 18.52
CA MET A 695 -22.49 -9.96 17.78
C MET A 695 -23.46 -11.13 17.64
N GLY A 696 -24.28 -11.34 18.67
CA GLY A 696 -25.23 -12.44 18.75
C GLY A 696 -26.52 -12.19 17.97
N THR A 697 -27.22 -13.27 17.67
CA THR A 697 -28.62 -13.30 17.22
C THR A 697 -29.45 -14.18 18.15
N GLU A 698 -30.75 -14.26 17.92
CA GLU A 698 -31.64 -15.22 18.60
C GLU A 698 -31.25 -16.70 18.39
N HIS A 699 -30.32 -16.97 17.46
CA HIS A 699 -29.80 -18.30 17.16
C HIS A 699 -28.48 -18.61 17.87
N SER A 700 -27.81 -17.62 18.46
CA SER A 700 -26.51 -17.80 19.08
C SER A 700 -26.62 -18.42 20.46
N SER A 701 -25.67 -19.30 20.81
CA SER A 701 -25.66 -19.96 22.12
C SER A 701 -25.10 -19.04 23.22
N ASP A 702 -25.50 -19.27 24.48
CA ASP A 702 -24.86 -18.60 25.62
C ASP A 702 -23.41 -19.06 25.82
N GLU A 703 -23.06 -20.25 25.35
CA GLU A 703 -21.71 -20.80 25.47
C GLU A 703 -20.69 -20.03 24.62
N THR A 704 -21.00 -19.74 23.35
CA THR A 704 -20.13 -18.94 22.48
C THR A 704 -19.93 -17.53 23.03
N ARG A 705 -21.01 -16.91 23.51
CA ARG A 705 -20.98 -15.60 24.17
C ARG A 705 -20.08 -15.58 25.41
N LEU A 706 -20.25 -16.55 26.31
CA LEU A 706 -19.43 -16.64 27.53
C LEU A 706 -17.96 -16.94 27.23
N ARG A 707 -17.68 -17.80 26.24
CA ARG A 707 -16.29 -18.03 25.78
C ARG A 707 -15.63 -16.75 25.28
N ALA A 708 -16.33 -15.97 24.45
CA ALA A 708 -15.83 -14.70 23.94
C ALA A 708 -15.51 -13.71 25.08
N ARG A 709 -16.45 -13.55 26.04
CA ARG A 709 -16.26 -12.70 27.21
C ARG A 709 -15.05 -13.12 28.06
N HIS A 710 -14.98 -14.40 28.46
CA HIS A 710 -13.91 -14.88 29.34
C HIS A 710 -12.53 -14.73 28.68
N LEU A 711 -12.42 -14.95 27.37
CA LEU A 711 -11.17 -14.72 26.66
C LEU A 711 -10.78 -13.23 26.68
N ALA A 712 -11.74 -12.35 26.36
CA ALA A 712 -11.50 -10.90 26.34
C ALA A 712 -11.08 -10.36 27.72
N GLU A 713 -11.71 -10.83 28.80
CA GLU A 713 -11.34 -10.53 30.18
C GLU A 713 -9.93 -11.03 30.52
N THR A 714 -9.57 -12.24 30.08
CA THR A 714 -8.26 -12.83 30.37
C THR A 714 -7.12 -12.08 29.70
N ILE A 715 -7.30 -11.67 28.44
CA ILE A 715 -6.28 -10.91 27.69
C ILE A 715 -6.32 -9.40 27.99
N GLY A 716 -7.32 -8.93 28.75
CA GLY A 716 -7.43 -7.55 29.18
C GLY A 716 -7.83 -6.56 28.07
N CYS A 717 -8.51 -7.02 27.03
CA CYS A 717 -8.99 -6.15 25.95
C CYS A 717 -10.38 -5.58 26.25
N ILE A 718 -10.77 -4.53 25.54
CA ILE A 718 -12.13 -3.99 25.64
C ILE A 718 -13.08 -4.97 24.97
N HIS A 719 -14.24 -5.22 25.59
CA HIS A 719 -15.25 -6.14 25.07
C HIS A 719 -16.64 -5.50 25.09
N SER A 720 -17.34 -5.58 23.95
CA SER A 720 -18.74 -5.22 23.82
C SER A 720 -19.58 -6.42 23.41
N GLU A 721 -20.81 -6.50 23.89
CA GLU A 721 -21.78 -7.53 23.50
C GLU A 721 -23.06 -6.88 22.99
N ILE A 722 -23.46 -7.24 21.78
CA ILE A 722 -24.66 -6.68 21.14
C ILE A 722 -25.49 -7.80 20.51
N LYS A 723 -26.77 -7.48 20.30
CA LYS A 723 -27.67 -8.27 19.45
C LYS A 723 -27.91 -7.55 18.14
N ILE A 724 -27.80 -8.26 17.02
CA ILE A 724 -28.02 -7.68 15.68
C ILE A 724 -29.40 -8.02 15.09
N ASP A 725 -30.27 -8.67 15.86
CA ASP A 725 -31.59 -9.12 15.40
C ASP A 725 -32.43 -7.99 14.79
N ASN A 726 -32.38 -6.78 15.37
CA ASN A 726 -33.09 -5.62 14.84
C ASN A 726 -32.56 -5.18 13.46
N ALA A 727 -31.24 -5.22 13.26
CA ALA A 727 -30.62 -4.88 11.97
C ALA A 727 -30.93 -5.93 10.90
N VAL A 728 -30.97 -7.21 11.30
CA VAL A 728 -31.37 -8.32 10.44
C VAL A 728 -32.84 -8.18 10.04
N ALA A 729 -33.74 -7.96 11.01
CA ALA A 729 -35.17 -7.79 10.78
C ALA A 729 -35.46 -6.58 9.86
N ALA A 730 -34.75 -5.47 10.03
CA ALA A 730 -34.88 -4.30 9.16
C ALA A 730 -34.49 -4.63 7.71
N HIS A 731 -33.40 -5.37 7.49
CA HIS A 731 -33.01 -5.80 6.15
C HIS A 731 -34.01 -6.80 5.53
N GLU A 732 -34.56 -7.71 6.33
CA GLU A 732 -35.61 -8.63 5.87
C GLU A 732 -36.89 -7.90 5.48
N GLU A 733 -37.24 -6.84 6.21
CA GLU A 733 -38.38 -5.99 5.89
C GLU A 733 -38.14 -5.19 4.60
N ILE A 734 -36.93 -4.70 4.35
CA ILE A 734 -36.57 -4.07 3.06
C ILE A 734 -36.76 -5.06 1.90
N ILE A 735 -36.35 -6.33 2.07
CA ILE A 735 -36.57 -7.38 1.06
C ILE A 735 -38.07 -7.61 0.84
N HIS A 736 -38.85 -7.66 1.92
CA HIS A 736 -40.30 -7.81 1.83
C HIS A 736 -40.94 -6.65 1.07
N GLN A 737 -40.57 -5.41 1.37
CA GLN A 737 -41.10 -4.22 0.68
C GLN A 737 -40.70 -4.19 -0.80
N ALA A 738 -39.49 -4.63 -1.13
CA ALA A 738 -38.99 -4.61 -2.49
C ALA A 738 -39.55 -5.74 -3.37
N LEU A 739 -39.77 -6.93 -2.81
CA LEU A 739 -40.09 -8.15 -3.57
C LEU A 739 -41.44 -8.80 -3.21
N ASP A 740 -42.18 -8.25 -2.25
CA ASP A 740 -43.37 -8.87 -1.63
C ASP A 740 -43.10 -10.34 -1.19
N PHE A 741 -41.90 -10.57 -0.67
CA PHE A 741 -41.41 -11.91 -0.36
C PHE A 741 -40.67 -11.97 0.98
N LYS A 742 -41.01 -12.95 1.82
CA LYS A 742 -40.37 -13.19 3.12
C LYS A 742 -39.59 -14.50 3.12
N PRO A 743 -38.24 -14.46 3.12
CA PRO A 743 -37.43 -15.67 3.10
C PRO A 743 -37.57 -16.45 4.41
N LYS A 744 -37.56 -17.78 4.32
CA LYS A 744 -37.62 -18.70 5.48
C LYS A 744 -36.36 -19.55 5.61
N PHE A 745 -36.05 -19.97 6.83
CA PHE A 745 -35.06 -21.04 7.05
C PHE A 745 -35.58 -22.37 6.53
N SER A 746 -34.69 -23.29 6.19
CA SER A 746 -35.04 -24.63 5.69
C SER A 746 -35.91 -25.42 6.66
N VAL A 747 -35.63 -25.33 7.97
CA VAL A 747 -36.43 -25.93 9.04
C VAL A 747 -37.85 -25.37 9.15
N HIS A 748 -38.10 -24.21 8.54
CA HIS A 748 -39.42 -23.57 8.46
C HIS A 748 -40.03 -23.66 7.05
N GLY A 749 -39.53 -24.60 6.23
CA GLY A 749 -40.03 -24.87 4.88
C GLY A 749 -39.48 -23.95 3.79
N GLY A 750 -38.43 -23.17 4.06
CA GLY A 750 -37.76 -22.34 3.07
C GLY A 750 -36.91 -23.15 2.09
N SER A 751 -36.78 -22.64 0.86
CA SER A 751 -35.86 -23.20 -0.14
C SER A 751 -34.38 -23.02 0.26
N ARG A 752 -33.48 -23.72 -0.45
CA ARG A 752 -32.03 -23.55 -0.26
C ARG A 752 -31.58 -22.10 -0.44
N ALA A 753 -32.17 -21.38 -1.39
CA ALA A 753 -31.82 -20.00 -1.67
C ALA A 753 -32.26 -19.07 -0.53
N GLU A 754 -33.47 -19.26 0.01
CA GLU A 754 -33.96 -18.51 1.17
C GLU A 754 -33.12 -18.77 2.42
N ASN A 755 -32.82 -20.04 2.70
CA ASN A 755 -32.02 -20.42 3.85
C ASN A 755 -30.62 -19.78 3.81
N LEU A 756 -29.99 -19.81 2.63
CA LEU A 756 -28.69 -19.16 2.43
C LEU A 756 -28.78 -17.63 2.51
N ALA A 757 -29.86 -17.04 1.98
CA ALA A 757 -30.07 -15.59 2.08
C ALA A 757 -30.19 -15.12 3.53
N LYS A 758 -30.97 -15.81 4.38
CA LYS A 758 -31.10 -15.47 5.81
C LYS A 758 -29.78 -15.58 6.56
N GLN A 759 -28.97 -16.62 6.30
CA GLN A 759 -27.63 -16.73 6.88
C GLN A 759 -26.71 -15.60 6.42
N ASN A 760 -26.72 -15.29 5.12
CA ASN A 760 -25.88 -14.22 4.56
C ASN A 760 -26.27 -12.82 5.08
N ILE A 761 -27.56 -12.55 5.33
CA ILE A 761 -28.00 -11.26 5.89
C ILE A 761 -27.39 -11.06 7.28
N GLN A 762 -27.44 -12.09 8.14
CA GLN A 762 -26.79 -12.04 9.45
C GLN A 762 -25.29 -11.81 9.33
N ALA A 763 -24.60 -12.57 8.47
CA ALA A 763 -23.16 -12.46 8.28
C ALA A 763 -22.71 -11.07 7.79
N ARG A 764 -23.42 -10.48 6.82
CA ARG A 764 -23.11 -9.14 6.30
C ARG A 764 -23.42 -8.02 7.28
N ASN A 765 -24.49 -8.14 8.06
CA ASN A 765 -24.79 -7.15 9.10
C ASN A 765 -23.69 -7.09 10.16
N ARG A 766 -23.08 -8.21 10.53
CA ARG A 766 -21.91 -8.21 11.44
C ARG A 766 -20.74 -7.40 10.88
N MET A 767 -20.48 -7.49 9.58
CA MET A 767 -19.42 -6.71 8.93
C MET A 767 -19.71 -5.21 8.98
N ILE A 768 -20.93 -4.80 8.61
CA ILE A 768 -21.36 -3.39 8.64
C ILE A 768 -21.17 -2.83 10.06
N VAL A 769 -21.71 -3.53 11.05
CA VAL A 769 -21.62 -3.12 12.46
C VAL A 769 -20.18 -3.13 12.97
N ALA A 770 -19.34 -4.06 12.52
CA ALA A 770 -17.92 -4.08 12.90
C ALA A 770 -17.19 -2.81 12.45
N TYR A 771 -17.39 -2.39 11.21
CA TYR A 771 -16.78 -1.16 10.68
C TYR A 771 -17.32 0.10 11.36
N GLU A 772 -18.63 0.18 11.62
CA GLU A 772 -19.23 1.30 12.34
C GLU A 772 -18.67 1.43 13.77
N LEU A 773 -18.56 0.29 14.48
CA LEU A 773 -17.99 0.27 15.82
C LEU A 773 -16.49 0.56 15.82
N ALA A 774 -15.74 0.08 14.83
CA ALA A 774 -14.31 0.37 14.69
C ALA A 774 -14.06 1.87 14.49
N ALA A 775 -14.87 2.52 13.65
CA ALA A 775 -14.80 3.96 13.39
C ALA A 775 -15.16 4.81 14.62
N LEU A 776 -16.09 4.35 15.45
CA LEU A 776 -16.61 5.11 16.60
C LEU A 776 -16.00 4.69 17.95
N SER A 777 -15.18 3.64 17.99
CA SER A 777 -14.72 3.07 19.26
C SER A 777 -13.85 4.03 20.06
N THR A 778 -12.92 4.75 19.42
CA THR A 778 -12.03 5.70 20.08
C THR A 778 -12.79 6.91 20.61
N THR A 779 -13.77 7.40 19.82
CA THR A 779 -14.64 8.54 20.14
C THR A 779 -15.58 8.21 21.30
N SER A 780 -16.31 7.09 21.22
CA SER A 780 -17.26 6.68 22.26
C SER A 780 -16.61 6.44 23.62
N ARG A 781 -15.33 6.06 23.63
CA ARG A 781 -14.52 5.87 24.84
C ARG A 781 -13.77 7.12 25.30
N ASN A 782 -13.88 8.23 24.55
CA ASN A 782 -13.15 9.47 24.83
C ASN A 782 -11.63 9.24 25.02
N THR A 783 -11.03 8.42 24.15
CA THR A 783 -9.58 8.16 24.17
C THR A 783 -8.80 9.39 23.68
N LYS A 784 -7.48 9.41 23.88
CA LYS A 784 -6.59 10.45 23.34
C LYS A 784 -6.57 10.49 21.80
N ARG A 785 -6.96 9.41 21.14
CA ARG A 785 -7.09 9.29 19.68
C ARG A 785 -8.57 9.33 19.24
N ALA A 786 -9.45 9.99 19.98
CA ALA A 786 -10.86 10.15 19.59
C ALA A 786 -10.97 10.74 18.18
N GLY A 787 -11.87 10.19 17.36
CA GLY A 787 -12.01 10.53 15.94
C GLY A 787 -11.23 9.61 14.98
N ALA A 788 -10.22 8.86 15.46
CA ALA A 788 -9.47 7.92 14.63
C ALA A 788 -10.13 6.52 14.60
N SER A 789 -10.24 5.93 13.41
CA SER A 789 -10.79 4.59 13.22
C SER A 789 -9.78 3.48 13.58
N MET A 790 -10.24 2.44 14.26
CA MET A 790 -9.46 1.21 14.49
C MET A 790 -9.43 0.34 13.22
N LEU A 791 -8.39 -0.47 13.05
CA LEU A 791 -8.27 -1.45 11.96
C LEU A 791 -9.15 -2.67 12.25
N VAL A 792 -10.04 -3.03 11.32
CA VAL A 792 -10.89 -4.22 11.44
C VAL A 792 -10.10 -5.47 11.08
N LEU A 793 -10.14 -6.48 11.95
CA LEU A 793 -9.48 -7.77 11.76
C LEU A 793 -10.47 -8.83 11.27
N SER A 794 -10.07 -9.56 10.22
CA SER A 794 -10.76 -10.77 9.76
C SER A 794 -10.21 -12.03 10.43
N SER A 795 -11.09 -13.00 10.66
CA SER A 795 -10.77 -14.31 11.23
C SER A 795 -10.95 -15.48 10.24
N ALA A 796 -11.06 -15.20 8.94
CA ALA A 796 -11.06 -16.27 7.94
C ALA A 796 -9.68 -16.96 7.91
N ASN A 797 -9.67 -18.30 7.83
CA ASN A 797 -8.43 -19.07 7.68
C ASN A 797 -8.17 -19.48 6.22
N VAL A 798 -6.96 -19.98 5.94
CA VAL A 798 -6.51 -20.31 4.57
C VAL A 798 -7.33 -21.43 3.93
N ASP A 799 -7.82 -22.39 4.72
CA ASP A 799 -8.57 -23.55 4.22
C ASP A 799 -10.00 -23.15 3.82
N GLU A 800 -10.65 -22.29 4.61
CA GLU A 800 -11.94 -21.68 4.30
C GLU A 800 -11.86 -20.78 3.07
N ALA A 801 -10.82 -19.95 2.99
CA ALA A 801 -10.55 -19.10 1.83
C ALA A 801 -10.36 -19.94 0.55
N LEU A 802 -9.61 -21.04 0.63
CA LEU A 802 -9.36 -21.95 -0.49
C LEU A 802 -10.65 -22.64 -0.96
N ARG A 803 -11.45 -23.12 -0.01
CA ARG A 803 -12.76 -23.76 -0.29
C ARG A 803 -13.83 -22.75 -0.72
N GLY A 804 -13.62 -21.48 -0.37
CA GLY A 804 -14.59 -20.39 -0.47
C GLY A 804 -15.80 -20.57 0.44
N TYR A 805 -15.58 -21.18 1.62
CA TYR A 805 -16.58 -21.36 2.68
C TYR A 805 -16.60 -20.12 3.58
N LEU A 806 -17.11 -19.03 3.02
CA LEU A 806 -17.32 -17.73 3.67
C LEU A 806 -18.43 -16.97 2.93
N THR A 807 -19.11 -16.03 3.58
CA THR A 807 -20.06 -15.16 2.88
C THR A 807 -19.28 -14.01 2.26
N LYS A 808 -19.46 -13.78 0.96
CA LYS A 808 -18.81 -12.65 0.31
C LYS A 808 -19.31 -11.34 0.95
N TYR A 809 -18.37 -10.55 1.49
CA TYR A 809 -18.61 -9.32 2.25
C TYR A 809 -19.26 -9.50 3.63
N ASP A 810 -18.97 -10.61 4.33
CA ASP A 810 -19.15 -10.70 5.79
C ASP A 810 -17.86 -10.32 6.53
N CYS A 811 -17.73 -10.67 7.82
CA CYS A 811 -16.53 -10.42 8.62
C CYS A 811 -15.25 -11.14 8.13
N SER A 812 -15.33 -11.95 7.06
CA SER A 812 -14.15 -12.38 6.30
C SER A 812 -13.52 -11.23 5.50
N SER A 813 -14.31 -10.20 5.17
CA SER A 813 -13.89 -8.91 4.60
C SER A 813 -13.60 -7.91 5.73
N ALA A 814 -12.34 -7.53 5.86
CA ALA A 814 -11.84 -6.60 6.87
C ALA A 814 -10.65 -5.80 6.29
N ASP A 815 -9.90 -5.09 7.13
CA ASP A 815 -8.73 -4.33 6.68
C ASP A 815 -7.51 -5.25 6.52
N ILE A 816 -7.28 -6.15 7.49
CA ILE A 816 -6.26 -7.20 7.43
C ILE A 816 -6.76 -8.52 8.04
N SER A 817 -6.18 -9.64 7.61
CA SER A 817 -6.54 -10.99 8.04
C SER A 817 -5.29 -11.74 8.53
N PRO A 818 -4.97 -11.67 9.83
CA PRO A 818 -3.83 -12.39 10.40
C PRO A 818 -3.93 -13.90 10.15
N LEU A 819 -5.08 -14.49 10.42
CA LEU A 819 -5.31 -15.93 10.21
C LEU A 819 -5.43 -16.33 8.72
N GLY A 820 -5.51 -15.36 7.79
CA GLY A 820 -5.87 -15.60 6.39
C GLY A 820 -4.91 -16.50 5.62
N SER A 821 -3.70 -16.73 6.12
CA SER A 821 -2.72 -17.64 5.55
C SER A 821 -2.32 -18.80 6.47
N VAL A 822 -3.03 -19.00 7.58
CA VAL A 822 -2.79 -20.07 8.55
C VAL A 822 -3.85 -21.17 8.37
N SER A 823 -3.44 -22.44 8.45
CA SER A 823 -4.35 -23.59 8.37
C SER A 823 -5.18 -23.74 9.64
N LYS A 824 -6.37 -24.33 9.54
CA LYS A 824 -7.19 -24.64 10.72
C LYS A 824 -6.47 -25.59 11.68
N ASN A 825 -5.60 -26.45 11.15
CA ASN A 825 -4.80 -27.38 11.94
C ASN A 825 -3.69 -26.65 12.69
N ASP A 826 -2.95 -25.76 12.03
CA ASP A 826 -1.93 -24.92 12.68
C ASP A 826 -2.57 -23.99 13.73
N ALA A 827 -3.77 -23.45 13.47
CA ALA A 827 -4.52 -22.67 14.46
C ALA A 827 -4.84 -23.50 15.72
N LYS A 828 -5.28 -24.76 15.56
CA LYS A 828 -5.50 -25.69 16.69
C LYS A 828 -4.21 -25.99 17.44
N ASP A 829 -3.11 -26.23 16.72
CA ASP A 829 -1.80 -26.53 17.32
C ASP A 829 -1.24 -25.32 18.07
N PHE A 830 -1.48 -24.11 17.55
CA PHE A 830 -1.12 -22.87 18.24
C PHE A 830 -1.89 -22.67 19.52
N LEU A 831 -3.20 -22.94 19.51
CA LEU A 831 -4.00 -22.90 20.74
C LEU A 831 -3.50 -23.90 21.80
N ARG A 832 -3.06 -25.11 21.40
CA ARG A 832 -2.40 -26.07 22.31
C ARG A 832 -1.06 -25.54 22.82
N TRP A 833 -0.29 -24.90 21.95
CA TRP A 833 0.97 -24.28 22.33
C TRP A 833 0.74 -23.12 23.30
N VAL A 834 -0.25 -22.25 23.08
CA VAL A 834 -0.65 -21.17 23.99
C VAL A 834 -1.10 -21.72 25.34
N GLN A 835 -1.92 -22.77 25.34
CA GLN A 835 -2.37 -23.43 26.56
C GLN A 835 -1.19 -23.84 27.45
N LYS A 836 -0.13 -24.39 26.84
CA LYS A 836 1.06 -24.87 27.54
C LYS A 836 2.04 -23.74 27.88
N THR A 837 2.38 -22.90 26.91
CA THR A 837 3.47 -21.93 26.97
C THR A 837 3.04 -20.62 27.66
N TRP A 838 1.77 -20.23 27.53
CA TRP A 838 1.21 -19.05 28.22
C TRP A 838 0.32 -19.43 29.40
N GLU A 839 0.25 -20.72 29.75
CA GLU A 839 -0.51 -21.24 30.89
C GLU A 839 -1.98 -20.78 30.87
N MET A 840 -2.62 -20.86 29.69
CA MET A 840 -4.01 -20.41 29.47
C MET A 840 -4.98 -21.61 29.33
N PRO A 841 -5.45 -22.22 30.44
CA PRO A 841 -6.29 -23.43 30.39
C PRO A 841 -7.65 -23.23 29.70
N LEU A 842 -8.17 -22.00 29.68
CA LEU A 842 -9.45 -21.65 29.05
C LEU A 842 -9.48 -21.99 27.54
N VAL A 843 -8.31 -22.05 26.91
CA VAL A 843 -8.16 -22.32 25.46
C VAL A 843 -8.66 -23.72 25.10
N SER A 844 -8.66 -24.68 26.04
CA SER A 844 -9.20 -26.04 25.84
C SER A 844 -10.65 -26.01 25.32
N SER A 845 -11.46 -25.10 25.85
CA SER A 845 -12.87 -24.96 25.48
C SER A 845 -13.07 -24.52 24.03
N PHE A 846 -12.08 -23.88 23.39
CA PHE A 846 -12.12 -23.50 21.98
C PHE A 846 -11.66 -24.63 21.07
N ILE A 847 -10.72 -25.45 21.52
CA ILE A 847 -10.19 -26.60 20.76
C ILE A 847 -11.23 -27.73 20.70
N GLU A 848 -11.94 -27.96 21.80
CA GLU A 848 -12.94 -29.02 21.95
C GLU A 848 -14.31 -28.65 21.38
N ALA A 849 -14.57 -27.35 21.19
CA ALA A 849 -15.82 -26.88 20.59
C ALA A 849 -15.98 -27.39 19.15
N THR A 850 -17.21 -27.78 18.81
CA THR A 850 -17.54 -28.15 17.43
C THR A 850 -17.51 -26.90 16.54
N PRO A 851 -16.74 -26.88 15.44
CA PRO A 851 -16.76 -25.76 14.50
C PRO A 851 -18.17 -25.56 13.92
N SER A 852 -18.72 -24.37 14.14
CA SER A 852 -20.08 -24.00 13.74
C SER A 852 -20.21 -22.49 13.56
N ALA A 853 -21.00 -22.07 12.57
CA ALA A 853 -21.28 -20.67 12.29
C ALA A 853 -22.47 -20.10 13.10
N GLU A 854 -23.26 -20.95 13.78
CA GLU A 854 -24.47 -20.56 14.54
C GLU A 854 -25.42 -19.60 13.77
N LEU A 855 -25.59 -19.80 12.45
CA LEU A 855 -26.45 -18.95 11.61
C LEU A 855 -27.86 -19.52 11.38
N LEU A 856 -28.06 -20.77 11.77
CA LEU A 856 -29.34 -21.48 11.66
C LEU A 856 -30.08 -21.47 13.00
N PRO A 857 -31.42 -21.54 13.00
CA PRO A 857 -32.20 -21.71 14.22
C PRO A 857 -31.73 -22.90 15.04
N LEU A 858 -31.74 -22.79 16.36
CA LEU A 858 -31.35 -23.89 17.27
C LEU A 858 -32.14 -25.19 17.03
N SER A 859 -33.35 -25.09 16.48
CA SER A 859 -34.16 -26.25 16.07
C SER A 859 -33.60 -27.04 14.88
N ALA A 860 -32.64 -26.48 14.14
CA ALA A 860 -31.94 -27.14 13.03
C ALA A 860 -30.82 -28.10 13.48
N GLY A 861 -30.48 -28.11 14.77
CA GLY A 861 -29.32 -28.81 15.30
C GLY A 861 -28.00 -28.04 15.08
N VAL A 862 -26.88 -28.69 15.41
CA VAL A 862 -25.55 -28.07 15.30
C VAL A 862 -25.10 -28.03 13.84
N GLN A 863 -24.85 -26.83 13.31
CA GLN A 863 -24.33 -26.61 11.96
C GLN A 863 -22.82 -26.87 11.94
N SER A 864 -22.40 -28.11 11.73
CA SER A 864 -20.97 -28.44 11.63
C SER A 864 -20.41 -28.13 10.24
N ASP A 865 -19.33 -27.33 10.18
CA ASP A 865 -18.69 -26.89 8.93
C ASP A 865 -18.20 -28.06 8.06
N GLU A 866 -17.67 -29.12 8.69
CA GLU A 866 -17.11 -30.29 8.00
C GLU A 866 -18.18 -31.29 7.53
N SER A 867 -19.45 -31.09 7.91
CA SER A 867 -20.55 -32.00 7.59
C SER A 867 -20.81 -32.10 6.08
N GLU A 868 -21.42 -33.21 5.64
CA GLU A 868 -21.81 -33.43 4.23
C GLU A 868 -22.74 -32.34 3.67
N GLY A 869 -23.52 -31.67 4.54
CA GLY A 869 -24.43 -30.59 4.17
C GLY A 869 -23.73 -29.24 3.91
N GLU A 870 -22.50 -29.07 4.41
CA GLU A 870 -21.73 -27.83 4.34
C GLU A 870 -20.50 -27.99 3.41
N MET A 871 -19.30 -28.20 3.96
CA MET A 871 -18.10 -28.40 3.13
C MET A 871 -18.03 -29.81 2.55
N GLY A 872 -18.45 -30.82 3.32
CA GLY A 872 -18.34 -32.25 3.02
C GLY A 872 -16.90 -32.73 2.83
N LEU A 873 -15.95 -32.04 3.48
CA LEU A 873 -14.54 -32.34 3.55
C LEU A 873 -14.06 -31.90 4.94
N THR A 874 -13.16 -32.67 5.53
CA THR A 874 -12.48 -32.26 6.77
C THR A 874 -11.43 -31.20 6.47
N TYR A 875 -11.06 -30.37 7.47
CA TYR A 875 -9.96 -29.42 7.33
C TYR A 875 -8.64 -30.10 7.00
N ALA A 876 -8.38 -31.29 7.55
CA ALA A 876 -7.20 -32.10 7.22
C ALA A 876 -7.17 -32.49 5.72
N GLU A 877 -8.31 -32.85 5.14
CA GLU A 877 -8.40 -33.10 3.70
C GLU A 877 -8.24 -31.82 2.88
N LEU A 878 -8.81 -30.70 3.33
CA LEU A 878 -8.66 -29.40 2.65
C LEU A 878 -7.21 -28.95 2.57
N SER A 879 -6.43 -29.07 3.64
CA SER A 879 -5.00 -28.75 3.62
C SER A 879 -4.24 -29.65 2.65
N ILE A 880 -4.53 -30.96 2.61
CA ILE A 880 -3.96 -31.89 1.61
C ILE A 880 -4.30 -31.44 0.19
N PHE A 881 -5.57 -31.10 -0.08
CA PHE A 881 -5.96 -30.62 -1.39
C PHE A 881 -5.31 -29.29 -1.76
N GLY A 882 -5.12 -28.39 -0.79
CA GLY A 882 -4.37 -27.14 -0.96
C GLY A 882 -2.93 -27.38 -1.39
N ILE A 883 -2.21 -28.26 -0.69
CA ILE A 883 -0.83 -28.66 -1.01
C ILE A 883 -0.76 -29.34 -2.38
N MET A 884 -1.63 -30.32 -2.65
CA MET A 884 -1.68 -31.03 -3.94
C MET A 884 -1.92 -30.06 -5.10
N ARG A 885 -2.86 -29.13 -4.93
CA ARG A 885 -3.22 -28.14 -5.95
C ARG A 885 -2.11 -27.14 -6.19
N ASN A 886 -1.59 -26.49 -5.14
CA ASN A 886 -0.72 -25.34 -5.29
C ASN A 886 0.77 -25.73 -5.28
N VAL A 887 1.22 -26.38 -4.21
CA VAL A 887 2.64 -26.76 -4.01
C VAL A 887 3.06 -27.82 -5.02
N HIS A 888 2.25 -28.88 -5.19
CA HIS A 888 2.53 -29.94 -6.16
C HIS A 888 1.97 -29.67 -7.56
N ARG A 889 1.28 -28.54 -7.75
CA ARG A 889 0.77 -28.07 -9.06
C ARG A 889 -0.13 -29.09 -9.77
N LEU A 890 -0.93 -29.85 -9.02
CA LEU A 890 -1.78 -30.90 -9.56
C LEU A 890 -3.15 -30.34 -9.97
N GLY A 891 -3.63 -30.73 -11.16
CA GLY A 891 -5.04 -30.58 -11.57
C GLY A 891 -5.90 -31.77 -11.12
N PRO A 892 -7.21 -31.79 -11.45
CA PRO A 892 -8.13 -32.82 -10.93
C PRO A 892 -7.67 -34.26 -11.22
N TRP A 893 -7.23 -34.54 -12.46
CA TRP A 893 -6.77 -35.87 -12.87
C TRP A 893 -5.51 -36.31 -12.12
N SER A 894 -4.49 -35.45 -12.06
CA SER A 894 -3.21 -35.80 -11.43
C SER A 894 -3.33 -35.86 -9.90
N CYS A 895 -4.19 -35.02 -9.31
CA CYS A 895 -4.54 -35.10 -7.89
C CYS A 895 -5.22 -36.43 -7.56
N TYR A 896 -6.22 -36.83 -8.35
CA TYR A 896 -6.86 -38.15 -8.22
C TYR A 896 -5.86 -39.31 -8.30
N LEU A 897 -4.98 -39.33 -9.31
CA LEU A 897 -3.96 -40.39 -9.42
C LEU A 897 -3.01 -40.41 -8.23
N ARG A 898 -2.62 -39.24 -7.71
CA ARG A 898 -1.73 -39.17 -6.56
C ARG A 898 -2.42 -39.75 -5.32
N LEU A 899 -3.65 -39.31 -5.06
CA LEU A 899 -4.41 -39.75 -3.89
C LEU A 899 -4.83 -41.22 -3.98
N LEU A 900 -5.02 -41.80 -5.17
CA LEU A 900 -5.19 -43.26 -5.31
C LEU A 900 -4.03 -44.04 -4.67
N SER A 901 -2.79 -43.56 -4.83
CA SER A 901 -1.62 -44.22 -4.26
C SER A 901 -1.46 -43.91 -2.77
N GLU A 902 -1.67 -42.67 -2.36
CA GLU A 902 -1.44 -42.22 -0.97
C GLU A 902 -2.56 -42.63 -0.01
N TRP A 903 -3.80 -42.74 -0.49
CA TRP A 903 -4.97 -43.08 0.33
C TRP A 903 -5.39 -44.55 0.18
N LYS A 904 -4.64 -45.36 -0.57
CA LYS A 904 -4.95 -46.78 -0.82
C LYS A 904 -5.23 -47.58 0.45
N GLU A 905 -4.47 -47.33 1.51
CA GLU A 905 -4.56 -48.06 2.78
C GLU A 905 -5.51 -47.38 3.78
N ARG A 906 -6.14 -46.25 3.42
CA ARG A 906 -7.08 -45.56 4.30
C ARG A 906 -8.43 -46.29 4.30
N PRO A 907 -8.96 -46.68 5.46
CA PRO A 907 -10.25 -47.36 5.55
C PRO A 907 -11.37 -46.53 4.90
N GLY A 908 -12.13 -47.14 4.00
CA GLY A 908 -13.27 -46.50 3.32
C GLY A 908 -12.92 -45.62 2.11
N PHE A 909 -11.66 -45.61 1.64
CA PHE A 909 -11.25 -44.84 0.46
C PHE A 909 -10.93 -45.74 -0.73
N GLY A 910 -11.97 -46.15 -1.47
CA GLY A 910 -11.81 -46.80 -2.77
C GLY A 910 -11.62 -45.80 -3.91
N PRO A 911 -11.37 -46.29 -5.14
CA PRO A 911 -11.20 -45.43 -6.32
C PRO A 911 -12.34 -44.43 -6.53
N ARG A 912 -13.58 -44.84 -6.23
CA ARG A 912 -14.77 -43.99 -6.41
C ARG A 912 -14.90 -42.91 -5.34
N GLU A 913 -14.63 -43.25 -4.09
CA GLU A 913 -14.69 -42.31 -2.97
C GLU A 913 -13.61 -41.24 -3.13
N ILE A 914 -12.40 -41.63 -3.54
CA ILE A 914 -11.31 -40.69 -3.85
C ILE A 914 -11.69 -39.77 -5.00
N ALA A 915 -12.22 -40.32 -6.10
CA ALA A 915 -12.70 -39.53 -7.23
C ALA A 915 -13.79 -38.53 -6.83
N ALA A 916 -14.76 -38.97 -6.02
CA ALA A 916 -15.85 -38.12 -5.54
C ALA A 916 -15.32 -36.94 -4.70
N ARG A 917 -14.37 -37.17 -3.78
CA ARG A 917 -13.75 -36.11 -2.96
C ARG A 917 -12.94 -35.12 -3.80
N VAL A 918 -12.12 -35.63 -4.73
CA VAL A 918 -11.35 -34.78 -5.65
C VAL A 918 -12.27 -33.89 -6.49
N LEU A 919 -13.29 -34.48 -7.12
CA LEU A 919 -14.23 -33.73 -7.95
C LEU A 919 -15.05 -32.73 -7.13
N ARG A 920 -15.44 -33.10 -5.90
CA ARG A 920 -16.10 -32.17 -4.97
C ARG A 920 -15.20 -30.97 -4.67
N PHE A 921 -13.95 -31.19 -4.28
CA PHE A 921 -12.99 -30.13 -4.00
C PHE A 921 -12.85 -29.16 -5.20
N TYR A 922 -12.49 -29.66 -6.38
CA TYR A 922 -12.26 -28.80 -7.55
C TYR A 922 -13.53 -28.10 -8.05
N ARG A 923 -14.71 -28.73 -7.91
CA ARG A 923 -15.99 -28.09 -8.25
C ARG A 923 -16.22 -26.86 -7.38
N PHE A 924 -16.09 -27.01 -6.06
CA PHE A 924 -16.37 -25.93 -5.13
C PHE A 924 -15.29 -24.85 -5.12
N TYR A 925 -14.02 -25.23 -5.24
CA TYR A 925 -12.92 -24.30 -5.49
C TYR A 925 -13.21 -23.43 -6.72
N ALA A 926 -13.59 -24.05 -7.85
CA ALA A 926 -13.90 -23.34 -9.09
C ALA A 926 -15.12 -22.40 -8.96
N MET A 927 -16.19 -22.89 -8.33
CA MET A 927 -17.43 -22.12 -8.14
C MET A 927 -17.21 -20.88 -7.25
N ASN A 928 -16.39 -21.03 -6.21
CA ASN A 928 -16.20 -19.97 -5.22
C ASN A 928 -14.96 -19.10 -5.47
N ARG A 929 -14.17 -19.34 -6.53
CA ARG A 929 -12.92 -18.61 -6.75
C ARG A 929 -13.11 -17.09 -6.84
N HIS A 930 -14.26 -16.63 -7.33
CA HIS A 930 -14.63 -15.20 -7.35
C HIS A 930 -14.68 -14.53 -5.95
N LYS A 931 -14.62 -15.29 -4.85
CA LYS A 931 -14.47 -14.76 -3.50
C LYS A 931 -13.00 -14.44 -3.18
N ALA A 932 -12.06 -15.21 -3.74
CA ALA A 932 -10.62 -15.00 -3.55
C ALA A 932 -10.13 -13.65 -4.07
N THR A 933 -10.80 -13.12 -5.10
CA THR A 933 -10.47 -11.83 -5.72
C THR A 933 -10.72 -10.62 -4.80
N VAL A 934 -11.47 -10.81 -3.71
CA VAL A 934 -11.77 -9.77 -2.72
C VAL A 934 -11.44 -10.24 -1.30
N LEU A 935 -10.58 -11.26 -1.17
CA LEU A 935 -10.09 -11.66 0.14
C LEU A 935 -9.30 -10.52 0.77
N THR A 936 -9.59 -10.30 2.04
CA THR A 936 -8.83 -9.43 2.92
C THR A 936 -7.34 -9.75 2.85
N PRO A 937 -6.45 -8.75 2.78
CA PRO A 937 -5.02 -9.00 2.76
C PRO A 937 -4.54 -9.72 4.03
N SER A 938 -3.72 -10.74 3.83
CA SER A 938 -3.02 -11.50 4.86
C SER A 938 -1.54 -11.58 4.52
N ILE A 939 -0.67 -11.62 5.55
CA ILE A 939 0.72 -12.01 5.32
C ILE A 939 0.77 -13.39 4.74
N HIS A 940 1.72 -13.64 3.85
CA HIS A 940 1.98 -14.97 3.36
C HIS A 940 2.77 -15.79 4.40
N LEU A 941 2.15 -16.81 4.98
CA LEU A 941 2.82 -17.78 5.85
C LEU A 941 2.69 -19.23 5.37
N SER A 942 1.61 -19.56 4.67
CA SER A 942 1.40 -20.88 4.07
C SER A 942 1.69 -20.89 2.56
N SER A 943 2.49 -21.87 2.14
CA SER A 943 2.84 -22.14 0.75
C SER A 943 1.66 -22.49 -0.17
N TYR A 944 0.46 -22.70 0.38
CA TYR A 944 -0.76 -22.92 -0.40
C TYR A 944 -1.81 -21.80 -0.26
N ASN A 945 -1.42 -20.62 0.24
CA ASN A 945 -2.30 -19.45 0.35
C ASN A 945 -3.03 -19.15 -0.99
N PRO A 946 -4.38 -19.10 -1.01
CA PRO A 946 -5.16 -18.89 -2.23
C PRO A 946 -5.27 -17.41 -2.64
N ASP A 947 -4.53 -16.48 -2.03
CA ASP A 947 -4.53 -15.06 -2.41
C ASP A 947 -4.37 -14.84 -3.92
N ASP A 948 -5.33 -14.14 -4.53
CA ASP A 948 -5.38 -13.89 -5.97
C ASP A 948 -4.62 -12.62 -6.40
N ASN A 949 -4.18 -11.79 -5.44
CA ASN A 949 -3.52 -10.52 -5.73
C ASN A 949 -2.02 -10.67 -6.02
N ARG A 950 -1.36 -11.65 -5.38
CA ARG A 950 0.08 -11.89 -5.51
C ARG A 950 0.41 -13.35 -5.75
N HIS A 951 0.05 -14.22 -4.80
CA HIS A 951 0.61 -15.57 -4.70
C HIS A 951 0.05 -16.57 -5.72
N ASP A 952 -1.26 -16.69 -5.84
CA ASP A 952 -1.94 -17.76 -6.58
C ASP A 952 -2.81 -17.19 -7.70
N LEU A 953 -2.19 -16.66 -8.76
CA LEU A 953 -2.91 -16.06 -9.89
C LEU A 953 -3.70 -17.12 -10.69
N ARG A 954 -5.03 -16.97 -10.76
CA ARG A 954 -5.92 -17.96 -11.39
C ARG A 954 -7.11 -17.32 -12.09
N PRO A 955 -7.73 -17.99 -13.07
CA PRO A 955 -9.08 -17.62 -13.51
C PRO A 955 -10.03 -17.59 -12.31
N PHE A 956 -11.04 -16.70 -12.34
CA PHE A 956 -12.16 -16.74 -11.40
C PHE A 956 -13.48 -17.12 -12.10
N LEU A 957 -13.48 -17.22 -13.43
CA LEU A 957 -14.58 -17.74 -14.24
C LEU A 957 -14.20 -19.11 -14.80
N TYR A 958 -14.69 -20.18 -14.16
CA TYR A 958 -14.41 -21.56 -14.54
C TYR A 958 -15.62 -22.28 -15.14
N VAL A 959 -15.33 -23.32 -15.93
CA VAL A 959 -16.29 -24.41 -16.16
C VAL A 959 -16.32 -25.30 -14.91
N VAL A 960 -17.24 -25.00 -13.99
CA VAL A 960 -17.32 -25.58 -12.64
C VAL A 960 -17.43 -27.11 -12.61
N ALA A 961 -17.99 -27.73 -13.66
CA ALA A 961 -18.16 -29.18 -13.73
C ALA A 961 -16.89 -29.94 -14.16
N TRP A 962 -15.86 -29.24 -14.67
CA TRP A 962 -14.62 -29.86 -15.18
C TRP A 962 -14.89 -31.07 -16.10
N PRO A 963 -15.75 -30.96 -17.12
CA PRO A 963 -16.38 -32.11 -17.79
C PRO A 963 -15.37 -33.09 -18.38
N TRP A 964 -14.28 -32.60 -18.97
CA TRP A 964 -13.23 -33.45 -19.53
C TRP A 964 -12.49 -34.23 -18.44
N GLN A 965 -12.05 -33.54 -17.39
CA GLN A 965 -11.33 -34.14 -16.27
C GLN A 965 -12.21 -35.12 -15.51
N ALA A 966 -13.48 -34.77 -15.28
CA ALA A 966 -14.46 -35.62 -14.62
C ALA A 966 -14.75 -36.88 -15.43
N ALA A 967 -14.98 -36.77 -16.74
CA ALA A 967 -15.19 -37.94 -17.61
C ALA A 967 -13.97 -38.86 -17.64
N LYS A 968 -12.76 -38.29 -17.67
CA LYS A 968 -11.52 -39.06 -17.63
C LYS A 968 -11.34 -39.81 -16.30
N ILE A 969 -11.61 -39.16 -15.18
CA ILE A 969 -11.58 -39.79 -13.85
C ILE A 969 -12.62 -40.91 -13.81
N GLU A 970 -13.85 -40.66 -14.24
CA GLU A 970 -14.94 -41.64 -14.22
C GLU A 970 -14.60 -42.90 -15.03
N ALA A 971 -14.03 -42.75 -16.23
CA ALA A 971 -13.59 -43.88 -17.05
C ALA A 971 -12.53 -44.73 -16.34
N HIS A 972 -11.54 -44.08 -15.71
CA HIS A 972 -10.48 -44.78 -14.98
C HIS A 972 -10.99 -45.46 -13.71
N VAL A 973 -11.93 -44.84 -12.99
CA VAL A 973 -12.53 -45.46 -11.79
C VAL A 973 -13.22 -46.77 -12.18
N LYS A 974 -14.02 -46.78 -13.27
CA LYS A 974 -14.68 -48.01 -13.77
C LYS A 974 -13.67 -49.09 -14.12
N GLU A 975 -12.63 -48.74 -14.89
CA GLU A 975 -11.56 -49.68 -15.25
C GLU A 975 -10.87 -50.28 -14.02
N LEU A 976 -10.60 -49.46 -13.00
CA LEU A 976 -9.93 -49.90 -11.78
C LEU A 976 -10.84 -50.76 -10.89
N GLU A 977 -12.13 -50.41 -10.80
CA GLU A 977 -13.15 -51.22 -10.11
C GLU A 977 -13.29 -52.61 -10.75
N GLU A 978 -13.29 -52.69 -12.09
CA GLU A 978 -13.29 -53.96 -12.83
C GLU A 978 -12.04 -54.79 -12.54
N LYS A 979 -10.85 -54.17 -12.54
CA LYS A 979 -9.59 -54.86 -12.20
C LYS A 979 -9.55 -55.35 -10.75
N ILE A 980 -10.07 -54.56 -9.80
CA ILE A 980 -10.16 -54.97 -8.39
C ILE A 980 -11.13 -56.13 -8.24
N ALA A 981 -12.28 -56.10 -8.91
CA ALA A 981 -13.24 -57.20 -8.91
C ALA A 981 -12.64 -58.48 -9.50
N ALA A 982 -11.97 -58.38 -10.65
CA ALA A 982 -11.29 -59.51 -11.28
C ALA A 982 -10.19 -60.10 -10.39
N LYS A 983 -9.40 -59.26 -9.71
CA LYS A 983 -8.37 -59.71 -8.76
C LYS A 983 -8.98 -60.44 -7.57
N LYS A 984 -10.06 -59.91 -6.98
CA LYS A 984 -10.79 -60.56 -5.87
C LYS A 984 -11.47 -61.87 -6.26
N MET A 985 -11.78 -62.07 -7.55
CA MET A 985 -12.31 -63.35 -8.06
C MET A 985 -11.20 -64.38 -8.32
N ALA A 986 -9.96 -63.94 -8.48
CA ALA A 986 -8.80 -64.80 -8.73
C ALA A 986 -8.05 -65.21 -7.44
N GLU A 987 -8.20 -64.42 -6.37
CA GLU A 987 -7.80 -64.72 -4.98
C GLU A 987 -8.87 -65.59 -4.30
#